data_AF-A0AAD4L906-F1
#
_entry.id   AF-A0AAD4L906-F1
#
_cell.length_a   1.000
_cell.length_b   1.000
_cell.length_c   1.000
_cell.angle_alpha   90.00
_cell.angle_beta   90.00
_cell.angle_gamma   90.00
#
_symmetry.space_group_name_H-M   'P 1'
#
loop_
_entity.id
_entity.type
_entity.pdbx_description
1 polymer ?
#
loop_
_entity_poly.entity_id
_entity_poly.type
_entity_poly.pdbx_seq_one_letter_code
_entity_poly.pdbx_strand_id
1 'polypeptide(L)'
;MSPLSPSTSLPDILGKFSLPPCADIILRSSDSHDFLVQKLYVVDSSPALGEQIMAATSHSVGPEATSEASHETTSETKDTLLPVVRVAEDHAIISSLLTFVFPVSPILPPTVEQILELLSAAEKYGMTTALIRIRDCASRRDPPFICPENALHVYCLALTYGLLKETLEAAEVTLKFPMTVEGLEDKLDTIPSVTLYKLWKYRQRVLENLDVILIDSEVYQILFDAALDCVELSDYFEHPGIPMWLDEYIDTVAGDPSCADITTFHLAQSSHVSPANSHCEDCASIPHETIREFWAALTALVRECTRKAELEFSLTEGEIRSQSSTPLATAEALPLPNGLNLPGADVVLRSSDLVSFHVHKSILAMSSPFFTDLFSLPQPPDDEVIEGLPVVQVPEDAELLHSLFTVLYPIPSAIPDSYEKTLALLAASQKYNMTTVLSHVRSEIGRQLPTTMASFRAYAIACSKQLTPEIEAAARLTLDHPMTFEVIADALPLFEGSALGDLVRFRKRCHDNLVSFFKGFVDGSDTLSKIWFGCRKTKRDQNDKPILAGWVRDLISQHTNNLEETYTNTLPNPSSLRKEFVAALRTHVSSTKCSSCSMVCATDGEAFRDQLYRRISKARDKEPFRLAAEVSNTPEGDLGNSNV
;
A
#
# COMPACT_ATOMS: atom_id res chain seq x y z
N MET A 1 -36.84 -18.15 -30.68
CA MET A 1 -35.96 -19.33 -30.72
C MET A 1 -35.21 -19.36 -29.40
N SER A 2 -35.31 -20.47 -28.67
CA SER A 2 -34.96 -20.57 -27.25
C SER A 2 -33.50 -20.25 -26.94
N PRO A 3 -33.19 -19.68 -25.77
CA PRO A 3 -31.83 -19.40 -25.33
C PRO A 3 -31.14 -20.71 -24.92
N LEU A 4 -29.94 -20.96 -25.45
CA LEU A 4 -29.06 -22.04 -25.01
C LEU A 4 -28.42 -21.63 -23.68
N SER A 5 -28.63 -22.46 -22.66
CA SER A 5 -28.11 -22.37 -21.29
C SER A 5 -26.57 -22.52 -21.24
N PRO A 6 -25.86 -21.75 -20.39
CA PRO A 6 -24.43 -21.90 -20.16
C PRO A 6 -24.21 -22.80 -18.94
N SER A 7 -24.15 -24.11 -19.15
CA SER A 7 -23.78 -25.04 -18.09
C SER A 7 -23.15 -26.29 -18.68
N THR A 8 -21.91 -26.13 -19.15
CA THR A 8 -21.03 -27.27 -19.41
C THR A 8 -19.76 -27.00 -18.62
N SER A 9 -19.59 -27.73 -17.53
CA SER A 9 -18.40 -27.67 -16.68
C SER A 9 -17.15 -28.01 -17.50
N LEU A 10 -16.08 -27.23 -17.34
CA LEU A 10 -14.76 -27.43 -17.97
C LEU A 10 -14.17 -28.87 -17.92
N PRO A 11 -14.47 -29.76 -16.94
CA PRO A 11 -13.88 -31.10 -16.91
C PRO A 11 -14.34 -32.03 -18.06
N ASP A 12 -15.50 -31.79 -18.66
CA ASP A 12 -16.14 -32.75 -19.57
C ASP A 12 -15.67 -32.70 -21.03
N ILE A 13 -14.92 -31.66 -21.41
CA ILE A 13 -14.48 -31.49 -22.81
C ILE A 13 -13.23 -32.35 -23.10
N LEU A 14 -12.37 -32.59 -22.10
CA LEU A 14 -11.23 -33.50 -22.25
C LEU A 14 -11.57 -34.97 -21.99
N GLY A 15 -12.61 -35.27 -21.19
CA GLY A 15 -13.09 -36.64 -20.98
C GLY A 15 -13.69 -37.31 -22.23
N LYS A 16 -13.91 -36.55 -23.31
CA LYS A 16 -14.43 -37.04 -24.61
C LYS A 16 -13.40 -37.08 -25.74
N PHE A 17 -12.11 -36.86 -25.45
CA PHE A 17 -11.08 -37.37 -26.35
C PHE A 17 -10.91 -38.85 -26.05
N SER A 18 -11.59 -39.70 -26.84
CA SER A 18 -11.11 -41.05 -27.11
C SER A 18 -9.60 -40.97 -27.29
N LEU A 19 -8.84 -41.68 -26.45
CA LEU A 19 -7.37 -41.69 -26.41
C LEU A 19 -6.75 -41.33 -27.76
N PRO A 20 -5.89 -40.30 -27.89
CA PRO A 20 -5.02 -40.26 -29.05
C PRO A 20 -4.26 -41.59 -29.05
N PRO A 21 -4.34 -42.42 -30.10
CA PRO A 21 -3.81 -43.79 -30.10
C PRO A 21 -2.27 -43.88 -30.01
N CYS A 22 -1.61 -42.78 -29.67
CA CYS A 22 -0.16 -42.58 -29.67
C CYS A 22 0.34 -41.77 -28.45
N ALA A 23 -0.41 -41.66 -27.35
CA ALA A 23 0.09 -41.01 -26.14
C ALA A 23 1.31 -41.76 -25.59
N ASP A 24 2.41 -41.05 -25.40
CA ASP A 24 3.72 -41.59 -25.01
C ASP A 24 4.26 -40.98 -23.70
N ILE A 25 3.46 -40.13 -23.04
CA ILE A 25 3.76 -39.55 -21.73
C ILE A 25 2.48 -39.22 -20.92
N ILE A 26 2.58 -39.30 -19.59
CA ILE A 26 1.57 -38.83 -18.65
C ILE A 26 2.05 -37.53 -17.98
N LEU A 27 1.29 -36.44 -18.11
CA LEU A 27 1.45 -35.25 -17.28
C LEU A 27 0.52 -35.38 -16.07
N ARG A 28 1.08 -35.37 -14.86
CA ARG A 28 0.33 -35.41 -13.60
C ARG A 28 0.29 -34.04 -12.95
N SER A 29 -0.89 -33.48 -12.84
CA SER A 29 -1.18 -32.21 -12.14
C SER A 29 -0.97 -32.32 -10.62
N SER A 30 -0.93 -31.18 -9.93
CA SER A 30 -0.69 -31.13 -8.48
C SER A 30 -1.83 -31.75 -7.66
N ASP A 31 -3.06 -31.72 -8.17
CA ASP A 31 -4.24 -32.38 -7.60
C ASP A 31 -4.39 -33.85 -8.06
N SER A 32 -3.34 -34.40 -8.68
CA SER A 32 -3.22 -35.80 -9.09
C SER A 32 -4.10 -36.24 -10.26
N HIS A 33 -4.57 -35.34 -11.12
CA HIS A 33 -5.16 -35.71 -12.41
C HIS A 33 -4.09 -36.01 -13.46
N ASP A 34 -4.29 -37.10 -14.20
CA ASP A 34 -3.40 -37.59 -15.24
C ASP A 34 -3.89 -37.20 -16.64
N PHE A 35 -3.01 -36.55 -17.41
CA PHE A 35 -3.23 -36.18 -18.80
C PHE A 35 -2.33 -37.02 -19.71
N LEU A 36 -2.94 -37.86 -20.54
CA LEU A 36 -2.26 -38.65 -21.57
C LEU A 36 -2.01 -37.78 -22.79
N VAL A 37 -0.74 -37.45 -23.06
CA VAL A 37 -0.37 -36.51 -24.13
C VAL A 37 0.75 -37.08 -25.01
N GLN A 38 0.95 -36.44 -26.17
CA GLN A 38 2.07 -36.76 -27.06
C GLN A 38 3.26 -35.86 -26.75
N LYS A 39 4.41 -36.45 -26.47
CA LYS A 39 5.68 -35.81 -26.14
C LYS A 39 6.11 -34.81 -27.21
N LEU A 40 5.89 -35.14 -28.50
CA LEU A 40 6.26 -34.27 -29.61
C LEU A 40 5.67 -32.85 -29.47
N TYR A 41 4.36 -32.76 -29.27
CA TYR A 41 3.66 -31.47 -29.15
C TYR A 41 4.10 -30.67 -27.92
N VAL A 42 4.36 -31.36 -26.80
CA VAL A 42 4.77 -30.71 -25.54
C VAL A 42 6.21 -30.23 -25.61
N VAL A 43 7.13 -31.04 -26.15
CA VAL A 43 8.55 -30.69 -26.31
C VAL A 43 8.72 -29.54 -27.31
N ASP A 44 8.02 -29.59 -28.44
CA ASP A 44 8.09 -28.54 -29.47
C ASP A 44 7.53 -27.19 -28.95
N SER A 45 6.54 -27.25 -28.05
CA SER A 45 5.89 -26.06 -27.51
C SER A 45 6.52 -25.54 -26.23
N SER A 46 7.27 -26.36 -25.48
CA SER A 46 7.82 -26.03 -24.18
C SER A 46 9.23 -26.60 -24.00
N PRO A 47 10.28 -25.76 -24.05
CA PRO A 47 11.65 -26.15 -23.75
C PRO A 47 11.80 -26.72 -22.32
N ALA A 48 11.17 -26.10 -21.33
CA ALA A 48 11.33 -26.47 -19.91
C ALA A 48 10.72 -27.84 -19.60
N LEU A 49 9.48 -28.09 -20.04
CA LEU A 49 8.91 -29.44 -19.96
C LEU A 49 9.73 -30.42 -20.80
N GLY A 50 10.28 -30.01 -21.95
CA GLY A 50 11.15 -30.87 -22.74
C GLY A 50 12.34 -31.43 -21.94
N GLU A 51 13.02 -30.58 -21.17
CA GLU A 51 14.10 -31.00 -20.27
C GLU A 51 13.60 -31.94 -19.17
N GLN A 52 12.48 -31.62 -18.51
CA GLN A 52 11.88 -32.46 -17.47
C GLN A 52 11.50 -33.85 -18.00
N ILE A 53 10.96 -33.89 -19.22
CA ILE A 53 10.59 -35.14 -19.90
C ILE A 53 11.86 -35.95 -20.23
N MET A 54 12.93 -35.31 -20.70
CA MET A 54 14.19 -36.00 -20.97
C MET A 54 14.82 -36.58 -19.69
N ALA A 55 14.78 -35.84 -18.58
CA ALA A 55 15.25 -36.30 -17.27
C ALA A 55 14.40 -37.48 -16.73
N ALA A 56 13.08 -37.44 -16.88
CA ALA A 56 12.21 -38.54 -16.48
C ALA A 56 12.43 -39.80 -17.32
N THR A 57 12.76 -39.64 -18.61
CA THR A 57 13.02 -40.77 -19.51
C THR A 57 14.37 -41.44 -19.21
N SER A 58 15.40 -40.69 -18.83
CA SER A 58 16.75 -41.23 -18.54
C SER A 58 16.82 -42.04 -17.23
N HIS A 59 15.98 -41.72 -16.24
CA HIS A 59 15.86 -42.51 -15.01
C HIS A 59 15.10 -43.84 -15.20
N SER A 60 14.39 -44.03 -16.32
CA SER A 60 13.75 -45.30 -16.65
C SER A 60 14.68 -46.32 -17.32
N VAL A 61 15.92 -45.91 -17.66
CA VAL A 61 16.90 -46.75 -18.39
C VAL A 61 18.24 -46.76 -17.64
N GLY A 62 18.36 -47.59 -16.61
CA GLY A 62 19.62 -47.94 -15.93
C GLY A 62 19.82 -49.46 -15.87
N PRO A 63 21.07 -49.99 -15.87
CA PRO A 63 21.37 -51.34 -16.32
C PRO A 63 21.29 -52.39 -15.21
N GLU A 64 20.32 -53.31 -15.29
CA GLU A 64 20.40 -54.60 -14.60
C GLU A 64 20.57 -55.71 -15.63
N ALA A 65 21.83 -56.09 -15.85
CA ALA A 65 22.20 -57.36 -16.42
C ALA A 65 22.79 -58.23 -15.31
N THR A 66 22.03 -59.19 -14.80
CA THR A 66 22.50 -60.55 -14.48
C THR A 66 21.31 -61.50 -14.38
N SER A 67 21.23 -62.40 -15.37
CA SER A 67 20.86 -63.82 -15.30
C SER A 67 19.99 -64.31 -14.13
N GLU A 68 18.82 -64.87 -14.44
CA GLU A 68 18.61 -66.33 -14.44
C GLU A 68 17.23 -66.71 -15.01
N ALA A 69 17.15 -67.91 -15.59
CA ALA A 69 16.07 -68.39 -16.43
C ALA A 69 15.06 -69.28 -15.69
N SER A 70 13.77 -69.13 -16.01
CA SER A 70 12.83 -70.26 -16.14
C SER A 70 11.51 -69.84 -16.79
N HIS A 71 11.10 -70.62 -17.79
CA HIS A 71 9.85 -70.56 -18.54
C HIS A 71 8.59 -70.72 -17.67
N GLU A 72 7.50 -69.99 -17.98
CA GLU A 72 6.26 -70.56 -18.53
C GLU A 72 5.19 -69.48 -18.82
N THR A 73 4.30 -69.81 -19.75
CA THR A 73 3.46 -68.92 -20.56
C THR A 73 2.12 -68.57 -19.91
N THR A 74 1.82 -67.27 -19.75
CA THR A 74 0.46 -66.72 -19.84
C THR A 74 0.50 -65.32 -20.46
N SER A 75 -0.25 -65.19 -21.56
CA SER A 75 -0.58 -63.96 -22.25
C SER A 75 -1.46 -63.07 -21.35
N GLU A 76 -0.96 -61.92 -20.89
CA GLU A 76 -1.74 -60.73 -20.52
C GLU A 76 -0.80 -59.51 -20.35
N THR A 77 -1.03 -58.49 -21.18
CA THR A 77 -0.60 -57.08 -21.10
C THR A 77 0.72 -56.74 -20.38
N LYS A 78 1.79 -56.55 -21.17
CA LYS A 78 2.88 -55.62 -20.80
C LYS A 78 2.26 -54.22 -20.70
N ASP A 79 1.86 -53.81 -19.50
CA ASP A 79 1.61 -52.41 -19.19
C ASP A 79 2.95 -51.67 -19.31
N THR A 80 3.22 -51.14 -20.50
CA THR A 80 4.25 -50.12 -20.73
C THR A 80 3.91 -48.94 -19.84
N LEU A 81 4.51 -48.87 -18.65
CA LEU A 81 4.40 -47.75 -17.74
C LEU A 81 4.94 -46.50 -18.45
N LEU A 82 4.02 -45.68 -18.98
CA LEU A 82 4.37 -44.41 -19.61
C LEU A 82 5.12 -43.54 -18.59
N PRO A 83 6.16 -42.79 -19.01
CA PRO A 83 6.85 -41.87 -18.12
C PRO A 83 5.87 -40.83 -17.57
N VAL A 84 5.88 -40.64 -16.24
CA VAL A 84 5.02 -39.68 -15.55
C VAL A 84 5.84 -38.45 -15.20
N VAL A 85 5.44 -37.28 -15.70
CA VAL A 85 6.03 -35.99 -15.35
C VAL A 85 5.04 -35.21 -14.51
N ARG A 86 5.47 -34.79 -13.32
CA ARG A 86 4.64 -34.02 -12.40
C ARG A 86 4.76 -32.53 -12.72
N VAL A 87 3.63 -31.88 -12.88
CA VAL A 87 3.52 -30.42 -13.04
C VAL A 87 2.96 -29.82 -11.75
N ALA A 88 3.31 -28.56 -11.49
CA ALA A 88 2.94 -27.90 -10.23
C ALA A 88 1.49 -27.36 -10.25
N GLU A 89 0.90 -27.22 -11.43
CA GLU A 89 -0.36 -26.50 -11.57
C GLU A 89 -1.56 -27.45 -11.51
N ASP A 90 -2.72 -26.89 -11.17
CA ASP A 90 -3.98 -27.63 -11.07
C ASP A 90 -4.45 -28.16 -12.43
N HIS A 91 -5.24 -29.24 -12.42
CA HIS A 91 -5.80 -29.87 -13.61
C HIS A 91 -6.56 -28.88 -14.51
N ALA A 92 -7.25 -27.88 -13.95
CA ALA A 92 -7.99 -26.90 -14.74
C ALA A 92 -7.06 -26.02 -15.60
N ILE A 93 -5.94 -25.57 -15.02
CA ILE A 93 -4.93 -24.75 -15.71
C ILE A 93 -4.19 -25.57 -16.75
N ILE A 94 -3.77 -26.79 -16.40
CA ILE A 94 -3.09 -27.69 -17.34
C ILE A 94 -4.01 -28.07 -18.51
N SER A 95 -5.27 -28.42 -18.22
CA SER A 95 -6.30 -28.69 -19.23
C SER A 95 -6.41 -27.54 -20.22
N SER A 96 -6.58 -26.31 -19.71
CA SER A 96 -6.65 -25.10 -20.53
C SER A 96 -5.37 -24.89 -21.33
N LEU A 97 -4.19 -24.98 -20.72
CA LEU A 97 -2.88 -24.82 -21.37
C LEU A 97 -2.70 -25.80 -22.54
N LEU A 98 -3.10 -27.05 -22.36
CA LEU A 98 -3.02 -28.08 -23.41
C LEU A 98 -3.93 -27.72 -24.60
N THR A 99 -5.08 -27.06 -24.40
CA THR A 99 -5.92 -26.59 -25.53
C THR A 99 -5.22 -25.55 -26.41
N PHE A 100 -4.23 -24.84 -25.88
CA PHE A 100 -3.41 -23.88 -26.65
C PHE A 100 -2.19 -24.53 -27.32
N VAL A 101 -1.77 -25.70 -26.88
CA VAL A 101 -0.66 -26.49 -27.45
C VAL A 101 -1.15 -27.42 -28.56
N PHE A 102 -2.27 -28.11 -28.33
CA PHE A 102 -2.84 -29.03 -29.29
C PHE A 102 -3.71 -28.30 -30.33
N PRO A 103 -3.96 -28.92 -31.49
CA PRO A 103 -4.84 -28.38 -32.53
C PRO A 103 -6.32 -28.51 -32.13
N VAL A 104 -6.68 -27.96 -30.98
CA VAL A 104 -8.02 -27.93 -30.40
C VAL A 104 -8.46 -26.47 -30.26
N SER A 105 -9.77 -26.23 -30.17
CA SER A 105 -10.28 -24.91 -29.87
C SER A 105 -9.73 -24.43 -28.51
N PRO A 106 -9.11 -23.24 -28.46
CA PRO A 106 -8.55 -22.72 -27.21
C PRO A 106 -9.66 -22.42 -26.22
N ILE A 107 -9.50 -22.86 -24.98
CA ILE A 107 -10.46 -22.61 -23.90
C ILE A 107 -9.76 -21.78 -22.83
N LEU A 108 -10.21 -20.55 -22.65
CA LEU A 108 -9.76 -19.71 -21.54
C LEU A 108 -10.51 -20.06 -20.26
N PRO A 109 -9.84 -20.04 -19.10
CA PRO A 109 -10.50 -20.12 -17.81
C PRO A 109 -11.50 -18.96 -17.63
N PRO A 110 -12.57 -19.15 -16.85
CA PRO A 110 -13.60 -18.13 -16.69
C PRO A 110 -13.11 -16.89 -15.92
N THR A 111 -12.28 -17.10 -14.88
CA THR A 111 -11.88 -16.04 -13.93
C THR A 111 -10.57 -15.36 -14.31
N VAL A 112 -10.35 -14.13 -13.83
CA VAL A 112 -9.14 -13.35 -14.09
C VAL A 112 -7.92 -14.00 -13.44
N GLU A 113 -8.10 -14.50 -12.23
CA GLU A 113 -7.10 -15.20 -11.43
C GLU A 113 -6.53 -16.40 -12.19
N GLN A 114 -7.43 -17.24 -12.73
CA GLN A 114 -7.03 -18.43 -13.49
C GLN A 114 -6.40 -18.08 -14.84
N ILE A 115 -6.78 -16.97 -15.46
CA ILE A 115 -6.13 -16.51 -16.70
C ILE A 115 -4.70 -16.04 -16.41
N LEU A 116 -4.48 -15.30 -15.33
CA LEU A 116 -3.14 -14.88 -14.90
C LEU A 116 -2.29 -16.09 -14.48
N GLU A 117 -2.87 -17.05 -13.77
CA GLU A 117 -2.20 -18.32 -13.44
C GLU A 117 -1.81 -19.10 -14.70
N LEU A 118 -2.70 -19.18 -15.70
CA LEU A 118 -2.42 -19.79 -16.99
C LEU A 118 -1.28 -19.08 -17.75
N LEU A 119 -1.25 -17.75 -17.73
CA LEU A 119 -0.16 -16.95 -18.32
C LEU A 119 1.16 -17.21 -17.59
N SER A 120 1.14 -17.24 -16.26
CA SER A 120 2.32 -17.55 -15.43
C SER A 120 2.85 -18.96 -15.72
N ALA A 121 1.96 -19.95 -15.84
CA ALA A 121 2.33 -21.33 -16.21
C ALA A 121 2.96 -21.39 -17.61
N ALA A 122 2.36 -20.71 -18.60
CA ALA A 122 2.90 -20.67 -19.95
C ALA A 122 4.27 -19.98 -20.02
N GLU A 123 4.52 -18.93 -19.22
CA GLU A 123 5.84 -18.31 -19.10
C GLU A 123 6.86 -19.20 -18.39
N LYS A 124 6.47 -19.82 -17.27
CA LYS A 124 7.28 -20.79 -16.52
C LYS A 124 7.76 -21.95 -17.39
N TYR A 125 6.92 -22.42 -18.30
CA TYR A 125 7.26 -23.51 -19.23
C TYR A 125 7.91 -23.03 -20.55
N GLY A 126 8.09 -21.72 -20.74
CA GLY A 126 8.69 -21.17 -21.96
C GLY A 126 7.83 -21.35 -23.21
N MET A 127 6.50 -21.42 -23.06
CA MET A 127 5.54 -21.63 -24.15
C MET A 127 5.19 -20.34 -24.89
N THR A 128 6.14 -19.75 -25.62
CA THR A 128 5.99 -18.44 -26.28
C THR A 128 4.78 -18.36 -27.22
N THR A 129 4.53 -19.39 -28.04
CA THR A 129 3.38 -19.42 -28.96
C THR A 129 2.06 -19.50 -28.19
N ALA A 130 2.00 -20.30 -27.12
CA ALA A 130 0.81 -20.39 -26.28
C ALA A 130 0.52 -19.05 -25.60
N LEU A 131 1.54 -18.38 -25.05
CA LEU A 131 1.41 -17.04 -24.44
C LEU A 131 0.77 -16.02 -25.39
N ILE A 132 1.24 -15.95 -26.65
CA ILE A 132 0.67 -15.03 -27.64
C ILE A 132 -0.80 -15.36 -27.91
N ARG A 133 -1.12 -16.65 -28.07
CA ARG A 133 -2.50 -17.10 -28.31
C ARG A 133 -3.42 -16.86 -27.12
N ILE A 134 -2.95 -17.07 -25.89
CA ILE A 134 -3.71 -16.81 -24.67
C ILE A 134 -4.04 -15.32 -24.58
N ARG A 135 -3.04 -14.45 -24.79
CA ARG A 135 -3.20 -12.98 -24.79
C ARG A 135 -4.17 -12.50 -25.87
N ASP A 136 -4.08 -13.03 -27.10
CA ASP A 136 -5.02 -12.70 -28.19
C ASP A 136 -6.45 -13.19 -27.91
N CYS A 137 -6.61 -14.35 -27.26
CA CYS A 137 -7.93 -14.80 -26.82
C CYS A 137 -8.48 -13.93 -25.68
N ALA A 138 -7.62 -13.48 -24.77
CA ALA A 138 -8.02 -12.64 -23.63
C ALA A 138 -8.43 -11.24 -24.09
N SER A 139 -7.72 -10.64 -25.06
CA SER A 139 -8.02 -9.31 -25.60
C SER A 139 -9.33 -9.22 -26.38
N ARG A 140 -9.84 -10.35 -26.89
CA ARG A 140 -11.12 -10.43 -27.62
C ARG A 140 -12.34 -10.59 -26.72
N ARG A 141 -12.17 -10.66 -25.38
CA ARG A 141 -13.30 -10.70 -24.45
C ARG A 141 -14.05 -9.37 -24.44
N ASP A 142 -15.35 -9.46 -24.20
CA ASP A 142 -16.22 -8.32 -23.94
C ASP A 142 -16.91 -8.57 -22.58
N PRO A 143 -16.62 -7.78 -21.53
CA PRO A 143 -15.66 -6.65 -21.49
C PRO A 143 -14.18 -7.11 -21.64
N PRO A 144 -13.26 -6.18 -21.96
CA PRO A 144 -11.83 -6.49 -22.09
C PRO A 144 -11.26 -7.13 -20.82
N PHE A 145 -10.24 -7.97 -20.98
CA PHE A 145 -9.57 -8.69 -19.88
C PHE A 145 -9.12 -7.77 -18.75
N ILE A 146 -8.55 -6.61 -19.11
CA ILE A 146 -8.17 -5.54 -18.19
C ILE A 146 -9.12 -4.36 -18.42
N CYS A 147 -9.88 -4.02 -17.40
CA CYS A 147 -10.85 -2.94 -17.41
C CYS A 147 -10.72 -2.10 -16.13
N PRO A 148 -11.23 -0.85 -16.08
CA PRO A 148 -11.07 0.03 -14.93
C PRO A 148 -11.52 -0.59 -13.60
N GLU A 149 -12.54 -1.45 -13.62
CA GLU A 149 -13.11 -2.10 -12.44
C GLU A 149 -12.17 -3.13 -11.82
N ASN A 150 -11.42 -3.87 -12.65
CA ASN A 150 -10.53 -4.94 -12.24
C ASN A 150 -9.04 -4.58 -12.31
N ALA A 151 -8.66 -3.43 -12.87
CA ALA A 151 -7.27 -3.06 -13.16
C ALA A 151 -6.36 -3.13 -11.92
N LEU A 152 -6.81 -2.63 -10.76
CA LEU A 152 -6.03 -2.72 -9.52
C LEU A 152 -5.81 -4.17 -9.08
N HIS A 153 -6.84 -5.01 -9.21
CA HIS A 153 -6.76 -6.42 -8.84
C HIS A 153 -5.83 -7.20 -9.78
N VAL A 154 -5.96 -6.96 -11.09
CA VAL A 154 -5.08 -7.53 -12.12
C VAL A 154 -3.64 -7.08 -11.90
N TYR A 155 -3.39 -5.80 -11.62
CA TYR A 155 -2.07 -5.27 -11.31
C TYR A 155 -1.43 -6.02 -10.14
N CYS A 156 -2.19 -6.21 -9.05
CA CYS A 156 -1.69 -6.92 -7.88
C CYS A 156 -1.31 -8.37 -8.20
N LEU A 157 -2.22 -9.11 -8.84
CA LEU A 157 -2.00 -10.51 -9.18
C LEU A 157 -0.89 -10.69 -10.22
N ALA A 158 -0.88 -9.89 -11.28
CA ALA A 158 0.14 -9.94 -12.32
C ALA A 158 1.54 -9.67 -11.73
N LEU A 159 1.66 -8.71 -10.81
CA LEU A 159 2.90 -8.43 -10.11
C LEU A 159 3.33 -9.63 -9.24
N THR A 160 2.40 -10.30 -8.54
CA THR A 160 2.72 -11.50 -7.75
C THR A 160 3.17 -12.68 -8.61
N TYR A 161 2.62 -12.81 -9.82
CA TYR A 161 3.01 -13.85 -10.79
C TYR A 161 4.26 -13.49 -11.60
N GLY A 162 4.79 -12.26 -11.48
CA GLY A 162 5.94 -11.79 -12.27
C GLY A 162 5.60 -11.47 -13.74
N LEU A 163 4.33 -11.32 -14.07
CA LEU A 163 3.82 -11.06 -15.42
C LEU A 163 3.96 -9.57 -15.76
N LEU A 164 5.13 -9.16 -16.25
CA LEU A 164 5.45 -7.75 -16.48
C LEU A 164 4.50 -7.06 -17.47
N LYS A 165 4.14 -7.72 -18.57
CA LYS A 165 3.27 -7.12 -19.60
C LYS A 165 1.88 -6.78 -19.04
N GLU A 166 1.25 -7.76 -18.40
CA GLU A 166 -0.06 -7.61 -17.79
C GLU A 166 -0.03 -6.61 -16.61
N THR A 167 1.09 -6.55 -15.89
CA THR A 167 1.31 -5.55 -14.83
C THR A 167 1.30 -4.14 -15.39
N LEU A 168 2.04 -3.88 -16.47
CA LEU A 168 2.13 -2.55 -17.08
C LEU A 168 0.80 -2.12 -17.72
N GLU A 169 0.13 -3.03 -18.43
CA GLU A 169 -1.18 -2.76 -19.03
C GLU A 169 -2.23 -2.44 -17.96
N ALA A 170 -2.23 -3.18 -16.84
CA ALA A 170 -3.09 -2.87 -15.70
C ALA A 170 -2.73 -1.52 -15.04
N ALA A 171 -1.44 -1.21 -14.89
CA ALA A 171 -0.97 0.06 -14.35
C ALA A 171 -1.39 1.26 -15.23
N GLU A 172 -1.29 1.14 -16.55
CA GLU A 172 -1.75 2.16 -17.50
C GLU A 172 -3.25 2.41 -17.37
N VAL A 173 -4.07 1.34 -17.30
CA VAL A 173 -5.51 1.49 -17.09
C VAL A 173 -5.81 2.18 -15.76
N THR A 174 -4.96 2.01 -14.73
CA THR A 174 -5.14 2.73 -13.48
C THR A 174 -5.02 4.25 -13.63
N LEU A 175 -4.19 4.76 -14.54
CA LEU A 175 -4.02 6.20 -14.76
C LEU A 175 -5.33 6.93 -15.09
N LYS A 176 -6.35 6.22 -15.58
CA LYS A 176 -7.67 6.76 -15.93
C LYS A 176 -8.57 7.09 -14.73
N PHE A 177 -8.14 6.79 -13.51
CA PHE A 177 -8.87 7.15 -12.30
C PHE A 177 -7.94 7.69 -11.22
N PRO A 178 -8.43 8.60 -10.36
CA PRO A 178 -7.61 9.21 -9.33
C PRO A 178 -7.20 8.17 -8.29
N MET A 179 -5.93 8.20 -7.88
CA MET A 179 -5.39 7.35 -6.82
C MET A 179 -5.51 8.06 -5.48
N THR A 180 -6.68 8.05 -4.88
CA THR A 180 -6.91 8.65 -3.54
C THR A 180 -7.08 7.57 -2.49
N VAL A 181 -6.74 7.90 -1.24
CA VAL A 181 -6.92 6.96 -0.11
C VAL A 181 -8.41 6.67 0.10
N GLU A 182 -9.25 7.67 -0.14
CA GLU A 182 -10.71 7.58 -0.11
C GLU A 182 -11.25 6.62 -1.17
N GLY A 183 -10.76 6.71 -2.41
CA GLY A 183 -11.18 5.83 -3.50
C GLY A 183 -10.77 4.38 -3.30
N LEU A 184 -9.80 4.11 -2.43
CA LEU A 184 -9.26 2.79 -2.16
C LEU A 184 -9.70 2.19 -0.82
N GLU A 185 -10.50 2.88 -0.02
CA GLU A 185 -10.86 2.47 1.36
C GLU A 185 -11.24 0.98 1.47
N ASP A 186 -12.14 0.50 0.61
CA ASP A 186 -12.64 -0.89 0.61
C ASP A 186 -11.61 -1.93 0.11
N LYS A 187 -10.51 -1.48 -0.50
CA LYS A 187 -9.47 -2.31 -1.13
C LYS A 187 -8.15 -2.29 -0.35
N LEU A 188 -7.97 -1.40 0.63
CA LEU A 188 -6.72 -1.28 1.40
C LEU A 188 -6.43 -2.51 2.26
N ASP A 189 -7.46 -3.28 2.65
CA ASP A 189 -7.28 -4.51 3.44
C ASP A 189 -6.86 -5.71 2.57
N THR A 190 -7.11 -5.66 1.26
CA THR A 190 -6.79 -6.76 0.32
C THR A 190 -5.50 -6.52 -0.45
N ILE A 191 -5.15 -5.26 -0.71
CA ILE A 191 -3.99 -4.92 -1.51
C ILE A 191 -2.74 -4.78 -0.62
N PRO A 192 -1.65 -5.50 -0.93
CA PRO A 192 -0.38 -5.29 -0.24
C PRO A 192 0.12 -3.86 -0.40
N SER A 193 0.52 -3.23 0.71
CA SER A 193 1.05 -1.87 0.78
C SER A 193 2.27 -1.63 -0.14
N VAL A 194 3.14 -2.63 -0.28
CA VAL A 194 4.30 -2.61 -1.19
C VAL A 194 3.85 -2.50 -2.65
N THR A 195 2.77 -3.19 -3.00
CA THR A 195 2.17 -3.13 -4.35
C THR A 195 1.57 -1.75 -4.60
N LEU A 196 0.89 -1.16 -3.62
CA LEU A 196 0.40 0.23 -3.72
C LEU A 196 1.55 1.22 -3.89
N TYR A 197 2.64 1.07 -3.15
CA TYR A 197 3.83 1.90 -3.28
C TYR A 197 4.45 1.82 -4.69
N LYS A 198 4.59 0.61 -5.24
CA LYS A 198 5.10 0.42 -6.61
C LYS A 198 4.19 1.07 -7.65
N LEU A 199 2.87 0.96 -7.49
CA LEU A 199 1.91 1.61 -8.39
C LEU A 199 1.98 3.14 -8.29
N TRP A 200 2.02 3.68 -7.07
CA TRP A 200 2.14 5.11 -6.85
C TRP A 200 3.44 5.66 -7.44
N LYS A 201 4.57 4.98 -7.24
CA LYS A 201 5.86 5.38 -7.82
C LYS A 201 5.86 5.32 -9.35
N TYR A 202 5.19 4.32 -9.93
CA TYR A 202 4.99 4.27 -11.38
C TYR A 202 4.18 5.48 -11.86
N ARG A 203 3.05 5.79 -11.21
CA ARG A 203 2.25 6.97 -11.53
C ARG A 203 3.06 8.26 -11.42
N GLN A 204 3.78 8.45 -10.32
CA GLN A 204 4.62 9.63 -10.11
C GLN A 204 5.63 9.81 -11.26
N ARG A 205 6.29 8.73 -11.70
CA ARG A 205 7.21 8.79 -12.85
C ARG A 205 6.50 9.16 -14.15
N VAL A 206 5.28 8.70 -14.38
CA VAL A 206 4.49 9.11 -15.55
C VAL A 206 4.20 10.61 -15.49
N LEU A 207 3.86 11.13 -14.32
CA LEU A 207 3.60 12.57 -14.12
C LEU A 207 4.86 13.42 -14.30
N GLU A 208 5.98 13.00 -13.72
CA GLU A 208 7.28 13.67 -13.89
C GLU A 208 7.70 13.70 -15.37
N ASN A 209 7.48 12.60 -16.10
CA ASN A 209 7.73 12.56 -17.54
C ASN A 209 6.76 13.46 -18.31
N LEU A 210 5.50 13.53 -17.90
CA LEU A 210 4.49 14.36 -18.53
C LEU A 210 4.85 15.84 -18.39
N ASP A 211 5.19 16.30 -17.19
CA ASP A 211 5.63 17.66 -16.90
C ASP A 211 6.83 18.08 -17.77
N VAL A 212 7.84 17.20 -17.88
CA VAL A 212 9.05 17.47 -18.68
C VAL A 212 8.77 17.50 -20.19
N ILE A 213 7.93 16.61 -20.71
CA ILE A 213 7.72 16.47 -22.16
C ILE A 213 6.64 17.42 -22.67
N LEU A 214 5.70 17.82 -21.80
CA LEU A 214 4.60 18.71 -22.16
C LEU A 214 5.10 20.07 -22.70
N ILE A 215 6.18 20.61 -22.15
CA ILE A 215 6.80 21.88 -22.54
C ILE A 215 7.22 21.91 -24.02
N ASP A 216 7.74 20.80 -24.54
CA ASP A 216 8.22 20.67 -25.93
C ASP A 216 7.23 19.91 -26.85
N SER A 217 5.98 19.76 -26.41
CA SER A 217 5.01 18.87 -27.05
C SER A 217 4.32 19.49 -28.28
N GLU A 218 3.96 18.64 -29.25
CA GLU A 218 3.06 18.99 -30.37
C GLU A 218 1.68 19.46 -29.89
N VAL A 219 1.29 19.16 -28.65
CA VAL A 219 0.02 19.60 -28.04
C VAL A 219 -0.12 21.11 -28.07
N TYR A 220 0.90 21.85 -27.64
CA TYR A 220 0.86 23.32 -27.65
C TYR A 220 0.99 23.91 -29.05
N GLN A 221 1.69 23.23 -29.97
CA GLN A 221 1.77 23.65 -31.37
C GLN A 221 0.41 23.59 -32.07
N ILE A 222 -0.36 22.52 -31.88
CA ILE A 222 -1.71 22.38 -32.46
C ILE A 222 -2.64 23.50 -31.97
N LEU A 223 -2.54 23.86 -30.69
CA LEU A 223 -3.35 24.92 -30.10
C LEU A 223 -2.91 26.31 -30.57
N PHE A 224 -1.62 26.52 -30.75
CA PHE A 224 -1.07 27.74 -31.32
C PHE A 224 -1.50 27.93 -32.79
N ASP A 225 -1.41 26.87 -33.59
CA ASP A 225 -1.82 26.87 -35.01
C ASP A 225 -3.33 27.09 -35.18
N ALA A 226 -4.14 26.72 -34.18
CA ALA A 226 -5.58 26.98 -34.16
C ALA A 226 -5.93 28.47 -34.02
N ALA A 227 -4.97 29.32 -33.60
CA ALA A 227 -5.08 30.77 -33.51
C ALA A 227 -6.36 31.25 -32.78
N LEU A 228 -6.63 30.68 -31.61
CA LEU A 228 -7.80 31.04 -30.79
C LEU A 228 -7.67 32.47 -30.25
N ASP A 229 -8.53 33.38 -30.71
CA ASP A 229 -8.53 34.80 -30.30
C ASP A 229 -9.27 34.98 -28.96
N CYS A 230 -8.64 34.58 -27.85
CA CYS A 230 -9.20 34.71 -26.51
C CYS A 230 -8.67 35.97 -25.78
N VAL A 231 -9.51 36.59 -24.95
CA VAL A 231 -9.17 37.79 -24.16
C VAL A 231 -8.33 37.44 -22.93
N GLU A 232 -8.52 36.24 -22.37
CA GLU A 232 -7.80 35.72 -21.21
C GLU A 232 -6.73 34.73 -21.69
N LEU A 233 -5.55 35.24 -21.98
CA LEU A 233 -4.40 34.45 -22.43
C LEU A 233 -3.49 34.08 -21.25
N SER A 234 -2.85 32.92 -21.35
CA SER A 234 -1.80 32.54 -20.40
C SER A 234 -0.57 33.45 -20.53
N ASP A 235 -0.04 33.89 -19.38
CA ASP A 235 1.19 34.70 -19.26
C ASP A 235 2.46 33.84 -19.17
N TYR A 236 2.34 32.51 -19.26
CA TYR A 236 3.51 31.61 -19.16
C TYR A 236 4.48 31.87 -20.33
N PHE A 237 5.74 32.13 -19.97
CA PHE A 237 6.79 32.72 -20.81
C PHE A 237 7.13 31.96 -22.11
N GLU A 238 6.58 30.78 -22.35
CA GLU A 238 6.92 29.89 -23.47
C GLU A 238 5.80 29.75 -24.53
N HIS A 239 4.54 30.09 -24.22
CA HIS A 239 3.40 29.90 -25.14
C HIS A 239 2.45 31.11 -25.23
N PRO A 240 2.89 32.26 -25.77
CA PRO A 240 2.03 33.43 -25.93
C PRO A 240 0.94 33.17 -26.97
N GLY A 241 -0.31 33.01 -26.54
CA GLY A 241 -1.47 32.88 -27.44
C GLY A 241 -2.50 31.80 -27.08
N ILE A 242 -2.32 31.09 -25.97
CA ILE A 242 -3.24 30.03 -25.54
C ILE A 242 -4.23 30.56 -24.50
N PRO A 243 -5.54 30.24 -24.60
CA PRO A 243 -6.52 30.62 -23.59
C PRO A 243 -6.17 30.05 -22.21
N MET A 244 -6.26 30.87 -21.16
CA MET A 244 -5.88 30.50 -19.79
C MET A 244 -6.63 29.28 -19.26
N TRP A 245 -7.92 29.13 -19.56
CA TRP A 245 -8.70 27.95 -19.14
C TRP A 245 -8.19 26.64 -19.76
N LEU A 246 -7.60 26.70 -20.96
CA LEU A 246 -7.08 25.54 -21.67
C LEU A 246 -5.70 25.16 -21.15
N ASP A 247 -4.90 26.17 -20.81
CA ASP A 247 -3.63 26.01 -20.08
C ASP A 247 -3.89 25.37 -18.71
N GLU A 248 -4.84 25.91 -17.92
CA GLU A 248 -5.28 25.34 -16.64
C GLU A 248 -5.82 23.91 -16.79
N TYR A 249 -6.52 23.59 -17.88
CA TYR A 249 -6.97 22.24 -18.17
C TYR A 249 -5.79 21.30 -18.44
N ILE A 250 -4.83 21.73 -19.24
CA ILE A 250 -3.62 20.95 -19.55
C ILE A 250 -2.80 20.72 -18.27
N ASP A 251 -2.62 21.74 -17.44
CA ASP A 251 -1.98 21.63 -16.13
C ASP A 251 -2.72 20.67 -15.20
N THR A 252 -4.06 20.70 -15.22
CA THR A 252 -4.88 19.76 -14.45
C THR A 252 -4.65 18.32 -14.93
N VAL A 253 -4.56 18.10 -16.25
CA VAL A 253 -4.24 16.77 -16.83
C VAL A 253 -2.79 16.36 -16.52
N ALA A 254 -1.86 17.32 -16.49
CA ALA A 254 -0.47 17.07 -16.12
C ALA A 254 -0.33 16.62 -14.65
N GLY A 255 -1.17 17.19 -13.77
CA GLY A 255 -1.25 16.79 -12.37
C GLY A 255 -2.04 15.50 -12.13
N ASP A 256 -3.10 15.25 -12.89
CA ASP A 256 -3.91 14.04 -12.81
C ASP A 256 -4.40 13.58 -14.21
N PRO A 257 -3.78 12.55 -14.79
CA PRO A 257 -4.14 12.01 -16.10
C PRO A 257 -5.56 11.46 -16.15
N SER A 258 -6.20 11.20 -15.01
CA SER A 258 -7.61 10.81 -14.97
C SER A 258 -8.55 11.94 -15.38
N CYS A 259 -8.09 13.19 -15.29
CA CYS A 259 -8.82 14.36 -15.77
C CYS A 259 -8.75 14.52 -17.30
N ALA A 260 -7.98 13.69 -18.02
CA ALA A 260 -7.92 13.67 -19.48
C ALA A 260 -9.18 13.03 -20.09
N ASP A 261 -10.33 13.61 -19.79
CA ASP A 261 -11.64 13.16 -20.27
C ASP A 261 -12.35 14.25 -21.07
N ILE A 262 -13.15 13.82 -22.04
CA ILE A 262 -13.87 14.76 -22.90
C ILE A 262 -14.91 15.56 -22.10
N THR A 263 -15.45 15.01 -21.00
CA THR A 263 -16.44 15.71 -20.19
C THR A 263 -15.82 16.83 -19.35
N THR A 264 -14.65 16.61 -18.76
CA THR A 264 -13.91 17.62 -17.99
C THR A 264 -13.47 18.76 -18.90
N PHE A 265 -13.00 18.44 -20.11
CA PHE A 265 -12.67 19.44 -21.14
C PHE A 265 -13.88 20.33 -21.49
N HIS A 266 -15.04 19.72 -21.81
CA HIS A 266 -16.23 20.51 -22.13
C HIS A 266 -16.79 21.27 -20.93
N LEU A 267 -16.62 20.75 -19.71
CA LEU A 267 -17.01 21.45 -18.50
C LEU A 267 -16.15 22.71 -18.31
N ALA A 268 -14.83 22.60 -18.45
CA ALA A 268 -13.91 23.74 -18.39
C ALA A 268 -14.22 24.78 -19.48
N GLN A 269 -14.43 24.33 -20.72
CA GLN A 269 -14.85 25.19 -21.84
C GLN A 269 -16.16 25.93 -21.52
N SER A 270 -17.17 25.21 -21.01
CA SER A 270 -18.48 25.80 -20.67
C SER A 270 -18.40 26.81 -19.52
N SER A 271 -17.50 26.58 -18.56
CA SER A 271 -17.26 27.48 -17.44
C SER A 271 -16.64 28.80 -17.93
N HIS A 272 -15.68 28.73 -18.84
CA HIS A 272 -15.06 29.92 -19.43
C HIS A 272 -16.06 30.70 -20.31
N VAL A 273 -16.74 30.02 -21.24
CA VAL A 273 -17.71 30.63 -22.18
C VAL A 273 -18.96 31.18 -21.48
N SER A 274 -19.20 30.79 -20.22
CA SER A 274 -20.34 31.23 -19.42
C SER A 274 -20.45 32.78 -19.37
N PRO A 275 -21.67 33.33 -19.41
CA PRO A 275 -21.92 34.77 -19.31
C PRO A 275 -21.31 35.47 -18.10
N ALA A 276 -21.03 34.70 -17.05
CA ALA A 276 -20.48 35.20 -15.80
C ALA A 276 -18.96 35.44 -15.84
N ASN A 277 -18.24 34.81 -16.78
CA ASN A 277 -16.77 34.79 -16.82
C ASN A 277 -16.24 35.62 -18.01
N SER A 278 -16.22 35.08 -19.24
CA SER A 278 -15.54 35.76 -20.36
C SER A 278 -16.41 36.06 -21.59
N HIS A 279 -17.51 35.33 -21.81
CA HIS A 279 -18.35 35.47 -23.03
C HIS A 279 -17.56 35.31 -24.36
N CYS A 280 -16.57 34.43 -24.42
CA CYS A 280 -15.73 34.22 -25.62
C CYS A 280 -16.42 33.34 -26.70
N GLU A 281 -16.68 33.89 -27.90
CA GLU A 281 -17.30 33.18 -29.03
C GLU A 281 -16.33 32.22 -29.76
N ASP A 282 -15.04 32.56 -29.83
CA ASP A 282 -14.01 31.76 -30.50
C ASP A 282 -13.69 30.48 -29.71
N CYS A 283 -13.61 30.58 -28.38
CA CYS A 283 -13.48 29.40 -27.51
C CYS A 283 -14.75 28.53 -27.48
N ALA A 284 -15.92 29.08 -27.83
CA ALA A 284 -17.17 28.32 -27.92
C ALA A 284 -17.27 27.48 -29.21
N SER A 285 -16.53 27.86 -30.25
CA SER A 285 -16.66 27.31 -31.62
C SER A 285 -15.39 26.64 -32.14
N ILE A 286 -14.58 26.08 -31.24
CA ILE A 286 -13.34 25.35 -31.62
C ILE A 286 -13.68 24.26 -32.64
N PRO A 287 -12.97 24.18 -33.79
CA PRO A 287 -13.24 23.16 -34.79
C PRO A 287 -13.09 21.74 -34.25
N HIS A 288 -14.01 20.83 -34.62
CA HIS A 288 -13.94 19.42 -34.23
C HIS A 288 -12.63 18.74 -34.66
N GLU A 289 -12.05 19.17 -35.79
CA GLU A 289 -10.78 18.66 -36.28
C GLU A 289 -9.63 19.00 -35.33
N THR A 290 -9.53 20.26 -34.90
CA THR A 290 -8.56 20.72 -33.91
C THR A 290 -8.70 19.99 -32.58
N ILE A 291 -9.94 19.79 -32.10
CA ILE A 291 -10.20 19.00 -30.89
C ILE A 291 -9.69 17.57 -31.06
N ARG A 292 -9.94 16.93 -32.21
CA ARG A 292 -9.48 15.57 -32.49
C ARG A 292 -7.96 15.47 -32.55
N GLU A 293 -7.30 16.41 -33.22
CA GLU A 293 -5.84 16.47 -33.33
C GLU A 293 -5.20 16.70 -31.95
N PHE A 294 -5.75 17.63 -31.15
CA PHE A 294 -5.35 17.85 -29.76
C PHE A 294 -5.44 16.57 -28.93
N TRP A 295 -6.58 15.86 -28.96
CA TRP A 295 -6.75 14.61 -28.21
C TRP A 295 -5.81 13.50 -28.70
N ALA A 296 -5.55 13.43 -30.01
CA ALA A 296 -4.60 12.47 -30.57
C ALA A 296 -3.18 12.75 -30.09
N ALA A 297 -2.76 14.02 -30.08
CA ALA A 297 -1.46 14.46 -29.57
C ALA A 297 -1.33 14.23 -28.06
N LEU A 298 -2.36 14.58 -27.28
CA LEU A 298 -2.38 14.35 -25.83
C LEU A 298 -2.31 12.85 -25.48
N THR A 299 -3.06 12.02 -26.21
CA THR A 299 -3.01 10.56 -26.01
C THR A 299 -1.65 9.98 -26.41
N ALA A 300 -1.03 10.49 -27.48
CA ALA A 300 0.31 10.07 -27.89
C ALA A 300 1.37 10.49 -26.85
N LEU A 301 1.26 11.70 -26.31
CA LEU A 301 2.13 12.21 -25.24
C LEU A 301 2.05 11.34 -23.99
N VAL A 302 0.83 11.05 -23.51
CA VAL A 302 0.63 10.18 -22.33
C VAL A 302 1.24 8.80 -22.59
N ARG A 303 1.02 8.20 -23.77
CA ARG A 303 1.62 6.91 -24.13
C ARG A 303 3.15 6.93 -24.14
N GLU A 304 3.76 8.01 -24.62
CA GLU A 304 5.23 8.16 -24.60
C GLU A 304 5.75 8.28 -23.15
N CYS A 305 5.05 9.01 -22.29
CA CYS A 305 5.38 9.11 -20.86
C CYS A 305 5.28 7.75 -20.16
N THR A 306 4.19 7.02 -20.41
CA THR A 306 3.97 5.64 -19.94
C THR A 306 5.13 4.74 -20.38
N ARG A 307 5.50 4.76 -21.67
CA ARG A 307 6.60 3.95 -22.23
C ARG A 307 7.96 4.25 -21.58
N LYS A 308 8.25 5.52 -21.27
CA LYS A 308 9.47 5.89 -20.54
C LYS A 308 9.45 5.35 -19.11
N ALA A 309 8.34 5.51 -18.40
CA ALA A 309 8.18 4.98 -17.05
C ALA A 309 8.28 3.44 -16.99
N GLU A 310 7.76 2.74 -18.00
CA GLU A 310 7.87 1.27 -18.14
C GLU A 310 9.32 0.78 -18.27
N LEU A 311 10.14 1.50 -19.05
CA LEU A 311 11.55 1.17 -19.25
C LEU A 311 12.30 1.25 -17.91
N GLU A 312 12.06 2.31 -17.14
CA GLU A 312 12.64 2.51 -15.82
C GLU A 312 12.12 1.53 -14.77
N PHE A 313 10.83 1.20 -14.82
CA PHE A 313 10.24 0.17 -13.97
C PHE A 313 10.90 -1.20 -14.19
N SER A 314 11.12 -1.56 -15.46
CA SER A 314 11.77 -2.82 -15.85
C SER A 314 13.22 -2.90 -15.38
N LEU A 315 13.98 -1.79 -15.44
CA LEU A 315 15.35 -1.72 -14.91
C LEU A 315 15.38 -1.96 -13.39
N THR A 316 14.45 -1.36 -12.65
CA THR A 316 14.38 -1.55 -11.19
C THR A 316 14.01 -2.98 -10.77
N GLU A 317 13.13 -3.67 -11.50
CA GLU A 317 12.80 -5.07 -11.21
C GLU A 317 13.92 -6.04 -11.62
N GLY A 318 14.66 -5.72 -12.70
CA GLY A 318 15.84 -6.48 -13.11
C GLY A 318 16.98 -6.46 -12.09
N GLU A 319 17.18 -5.33 -11.41
CA GLU A 319 18.16 -5.18 -10.33
C GLU A 319 17.77 -5.99 -9.07
N ILE A 320 16.49 -6.02 -8.71
CA ILE A 320 15.99 -6.78 -7.55
C ILE A 320 16.15 -8.30 -7.78
N ARG A 321 15.88 -8.79 -8.99
CA ARG A 321 16.06 -10.22 -9.34
C ARG A 321 17.53 -10.64 -9.25
N SER A 322 18.45 -9.73 -9.58
CA SER A 322 19.90 -9.95 -9.50
C SER A 322 20.46 -9.90 -8.08
N GLN A 323 19.83 -9.13 -7.18
CA GLN A 323 20.22 -8.99 -5.77
C GLN A 323 19.70 -10.11 -4.86
N SER A 324 18.72 -10.91 -5.32
CA SER A 324 18.25 -12.10 -4.60
C SER A 324 19.26 -13.27 -4.55
N SER A 325 20.42 -13.12 -5.21
CA SER A 325 21.46 -14.17 -5.35
C SER A 325 22.87 -13.74 -4.90
N THR A 326 23.03 -12.62 -4.19
CA THR A 326 24.36 -12.17 -3.74
C THR A 326 24.40 -11.98 -2.22
N PRO A 327 25.35 -12.59 -1.50
CA PRO A 327 25.59 -12.22 -0.11
C PRO A 327 26.01 -10.75 -0.07
N LEU A 328 25.40 -10.02 0.86
CA LEU A 328 25.57 -8.61 1.16
C LEU A 328 27.03 -8.17 0.90
N ALA A 329 27.23 -7.33 -0.12
CA ALA A 329 28.51 -6.71 -0.39
C ALA A 329 28.94 -5.92 0.85
N THR A 330 30.15 -6.20 1.31
CA THR A 330 30.85 -5.57 2.43
C THR A 330 30.70 -4.05 2.36
N ALA A 331 29.84 -3.50 3.22
CA ALA A 331 29.73 -2.07 3.42
C ALA A 331 31.03 -1.55 4.04
N GLU A 332 31.57 -0.53 3.41
CA GLU A 332 32.77 0.20 3.82
C GLU A 332 32.55 0.76 5.24
N ALA A 333 33.43 0.36 6.16
CA ALA A 333 33.28 0.56 7.59
C ALA A 333 33.35 2.05 7.98
N LEU A 334 32.20 2.64 8.31
CA LEU A 334 32.14 3.71 9.30
C LEU A 334 32.53 3.12 10.67
N PRO A 335 33.14 3.91 11.58
CA PRO A 335 33.70 3.37 12.82
C PRO A 335 32.59 2.78 13.69
N LEU A 336 32.55 1.45 13.80
CA LEU A 336 31.61 0.71 14.63
C LEU A 336 31.67 1.19 16.09
N PRO A 337 30.54 1.23 16.83
CA PRO A 337 30.60 1.30 18.28
C PRO A 337 31.37 0.09 18.80
N ASN A 338 32.52 0.33 19.43
CA ASN A 338 33.36 -0.73 20.01
C ASN A 338 32.50 -1.60 20.94
N GLY A 339 32.51 -2.92 20.73
CA GLY A 339 31.81 -3.89 21.57
C GLY A 339 32.11 -3.65 23.06
N LEU A 340 31.08 -3.78 23.89
CA LEU A 340 31.21 -3.56 25.33
C LEU A 340 32.04 -4.69 25.95
N ASN A 341 33.17 -4.36 26.56
CA ASN A 341 34.06 -5.32 27.23
C ASN A 341 34.00 -5.13 28.74
N LEU A 342 33.13 -5.87 29.42
CA LEU A 342 32.98 -5.76 30.86
C LEU A 342 33.93 -6.71 31.61
N PRO A 343 34.56 -6.25 32.71
CA PRO A 343 35.48 -7.08 33.47
C PRO A 343 34.75 -8.26 34.12
N GLY A 344 35.36 -9.45 34.04
CA GLY A 344 34.81 -10.68 34.63
C GLY A 344 33.59 -11.23 33.89
N ALA A 345 33.43 -10.92 32.61
CA ALA A 345 32.40 -11.51 31.74
C ALA A 345 32.51 -13.04 31.71
N ASP A 346 31.36 -13.71 31.63
CA ASP A 346 31.22 -15.17 31.62
C ASP A 346 30.43 -15.68 30.38
N VAL A 347 30.08 -14.76 29.47
CA VAL A 347 29.46 -15.04 28.16
C VAL A 347 29.78 -13.93 27.16
N VAL A 348 29.85 -14.30 25.87
CA VAL A 348 29.96 -13.35 24.76
C VAL A 348 28.66 -13.35 23.98
N LEU A 349 28.00 -12.18 23.87
CA LEU A 349 26.89 -11.99 22.94
C LEU A 349 27.42 -11.42 21.63
N ARG A 350 27.14 -12.09 20.51
CA ARG A 350 27.53 -11.63 19.17
C ARG A 350 26.32 -11.10 18.42
N SER A 351 26.39 -9.84 17.96
CA SER A 351 25.36 -9.20 17.14
C SER A 351 25.30 -9.78 15.72
N SER A 352 24.27 -9.41 14.96
CA SER A 352 24.12 -9.80 13.56
C SER A 352 25.18 -9.20 12.63
N ASP A 353 25.74 -8.03 12.99
CA ASP A 353 26.88 -7.39 12.34
C ASP A 353 28.25 -7.83 12.92
N LEU A 354 28.27 -8.97 13.62
CA LEU A 354 29.47 -9.66 14.12
C LEU A 354 30.26 -8.92 15.21
N VAL A 355 29.65 -7.93 15.87
CA VAL A 355 30.25 -7.26 17.04
C VAL A 355 30.05 -8.13 18.28
N SER A 356 31.12 -8.32 19.03
CA SER A 356 31.13 -9.15 20.25
C SER A 356 31.04 -8.28 21.51
N PHE A 357 30.14 -8.65 22.41
CA PHE A 357 29.89 -7.99 23.70
C PHE A 357 30.20 -8.97 24.83
N HIS A 358 31.20 -8.65 25.65
CA HIS A 358 31.58 -9.46 26.81
C HIS A 358 30.75 -9.00 28.03
N VAL A 359 29.81 -9.85 28.46
CA VAL A 359 28.76 -9.52 29.43
C VAL A 359 28.59 -10.63 30.47
N HIS A 360 27.71 -10.41 31.46
CA HIS A 360 27.46 -11.33 32.56
C HIS A 360 26.11 -12.07 32.41
N LYS A 361 26.13 -13.41 32.45
CA LYS A 361 24.95 -14.28 32.43
C LYS A 361 23.98 -13.93 33.55
N SER A 362 24.51 -13.65 34.75
CA SER A 362 23.72 -13.32 35.93
C SER A 362 22.87 -12.06 35.75
N ILE A 363 23.43 -11.00 35.14
CA ILE A 363 22.73 -9.74 34.90
C ILE A 363 21.66 -9.91 33.82
N LEU A 364 21.99 -10.62 32.74
CA LEU A 364 21.02 -10.93 31.68
C LEU A 364 19.87 -11.80 32.20
N ALA A 365 20.17 -12.87 32.96
CA ALA A 365 19.15 -13.74 33.56
C ALA A 365 18.26 -13.00 34.55
N MET A 366 18.83 -12.16 35.43
CA MET A 366 18.05 -11.33 36.35
C MET A 366 17.11 -10.36 35.64
N SER A 367 17.51 -9.88 34.47
CA SER A 367 16.77 -8.86 33.72
C SER A 367 15.78 -9.44 32.72
N SER A 368 15.90 -10.73 32.40
CA SER A 368 15.17 -11.41 31.33
C SER A 368 14.94 -12.89 31.64
N PRO A 369 13.68 -13.33 31.76
CA PRO A 369 13.33 -14.74 31.82
C PRO A 369 13.84 -15.52 30.60
N PHE A 370 13.84 -14.92 29.41
CA PHE A 370 14.37 -15.55 28.20
C PHE A 370 15.85 -15.96 28.36
N PHE A 371 16.68 -15.06 28.88
CA PHE A 371 18.10 -15.37 29.10
C PHE A 371 18.29 -16.38 30.25
N THR A 372 17.42 -16.37 31.26
CA THR A 372 17.41 -17.41 32.31
C THR A 372 17.19 -18.79 31.71
N ASP A 373 16.16 -18.94 30.87
CA ASP A 373 15.84 -20.20 30.21
C ASP A 373 16.96 -20.61 29.24
N LEU A 374 17.44 -19.67 28.42
CA LEU A 374 18.52 -19.91 27.46
C LEU A 374 19.78 -20.47 28.12
N PHE A 375 20.20 -19.91 29.27
CA PHE A 375 21.38 -20.39 30.00
C PHE A 375 21.13 -21.65 30.81
N SER A 376 19.87 -22.09 30.98
CA SER A 376 19.53 -23.34 31.64
C SER A 376 19.61 -24.57 30.71
N LEU A 377 19.60 -24.34 29.39
CA LEU A 377 19.66 -25.39 28.39
C LEU A 377 21.09 -25.97 28.26
N PRO A 378 21.24 -27.28 28.02
CA PRO A 378 22.54 -27.87 27.72
C PRO A 378 23.06 -27.33 26.39
N GLN A 379 24.25 -26.73 26.40
CA GLN A 379 24.89 -26.21 25.19
C GLN A 379 25.44 -27.37 24.33
N PRO A 380 25.22 -27.36 23.00
CA PRO A 380 25.80 -28.35 22.10
C PRO A 380 27.34 -28.30 22.13
N PRO A 381 28.01 -29.44 21.94
CA PRO A 381 29.47 -29.54 22.12
C PRO A 381 30.31 -28.77 21.09
N ASP A 382 29.70 -28.32 19.98
CA ASP A 382 30.35 -27.62 18.87
C ASP A 382 30.15 -26.08 18.91
N ASP A 383 29.66 -25.53 20.03
CA ASP A 383 29.47 -24.08 20.15
C ASP A 383 30.79 -23.31 20.08
N GLU A 384 30.74 -22.17 19.39
CA GLU A 384 31.88 -21.27 19.24
C GLU A 384 32.30 -20.69 20.60
N VAL A 385 33.61 -20.71 20.85
CA VAL A 385 34.20 -20.21 22.09
C VAL A 385 35.19 -19.11 21.76
N ILE A 386 34.97 -17.91 22.31
CA ILE A 386 35.89 -16.77 22.22
C ILE A 386 36.54 -16.60 23.58
N GLU A 387 37.88 -16.65 23.64
CA GLU A 387 38.66 -16.45 24.87
C GLU A 387 38.27 -17.40 26.04
N GLY A 388 37.76 -18.59 25.73
CA GLY A 388 37.27 -19.54 26.74
C GLY A 388 35.84 -19.30 27.23
N LEU A 389 35.13 -18.31 26.66
CA LEU A 389 33.75 -17.97 26.95
C LEU A 389 32.80 -18.48 25.85
N PRO A 390 31.61 -18.99 26.21
CA PRO A 390 30.61 -19.40 25.24
C PRO A 390 30.06 -18.20 24.46
N VAL A 391 29.92 -18.34 23.16
CA VAL A 391 29.35 -17.32 22.27
C VAL A 391 27.88 -17.60 22.01
N VAL A 392 27.03 -16.60 22.20
CA VAL A 392 25.61 -16.65 21.83
C VAL A 392 25.36 -15.60 20.76
N GLN A 393 24.98 -16.05 19.57
CA GLN A 393 24.63 -15.16 18.47
C GLN A 393 23.18 -14.70 18.57
N VAL A 394 22.96 -13.40 18.44
CA VAL A 394 21.65 -12.77 18.47
C VAL A 394 21.40 -12.00 17.16
N PRO A 395 20.13 -11.85 16.73
CA PRO A 395 19.82 -11.23 15.45
C PRO A 395 19.86 -9.68 15.48
N GLU A 396 19.91 -9.06 16.65
CA GLU A 396 20.00 -7.60 16.79
C GLU A 396 21.41 -7.10 16.42
N ASP A 397 21.46 -5.88 15.86
CA ASP A 397 22.71 -5.20 15.53
C ASP A 397 23.42 -4.64 16.78
N ALA A 398 24.68 -4.24 16.60
CA ALA A 398 25.52 -3.73 17.66
C ALA A 398 24.98 -2.46 18.34
N GLU A 399 24.35 -1.55 17.60
CA GLU A 399 23.85 -0.28 18.13
C GLU A 399 22.67 -0.51 19.10
N LEU A 400 21.76 -1.39 18.71
CA LEU A 400 20.60 -1.77 19.50
C LEU A 400 21.05 -2.52 20.76
N LEU A 401 21.96 -3.49 20.63
CA LEU A 401 22.52 -4.20 21.78
C LEU A 401 23.27 -3.28 22.72
N HIS A 402 24.07 -2.34 22.20
CA HIS A 402 24.74 -1.34 23.01
C HIS A 402 23.73 -0.53 23.82
N SER A 403 22.68 0.00 23.17
CA SER A 403 21.60 0.75 23.83
C SER A 403 20.95 -0.07 24.94
N LEU A 404 20.62 -1.34 24.66
CA LEU A 404 20.05 -2.27 25.62
C LEU A 404 20.97 -2.50 26.83
N PHE A 405 22.27 -2.70 26.61
CA PHE A 405 23.23 -2.89 27.70
C PHE A 405 23.46 -1.62 28.52
N THR A 406 23.44 -0.42 27.92
CA THR A 406 23.54 0.82 28.70
C THR A 406 22.38 1.01 29.68
N VAL A 407 21.23 0.40 29.44
CA VAL A 407 20.09 0.40 30.37
C VAL A 407 20.23 -0.69 31.44
N LEU A 408 20.79 -1.84 31.10
CA LEU A 408 20.96 -2.97 32.02
C LEU A 408 22.12 -2.82 33.00
N TYR A 409 23.18 -2.16 32.57
CA TYR A 409 24.39 -1.94 33.35
C TYR A 409 24.38 -0.52 33.95
N PRO A 410 25.14 -0.27 35.04
CA PRO A 410 25.26 1.05 35.64
C PRO A 410 26.16 1.98 34.79
N ILE A 411 25.75 2.19 33.55
CA ILE A 411 26.40 3.02 32.53
C ILE A 411 25.38 4.10 32.14
N PRO A 412 25.80 5.31 31.76
CA PRO A 412 24.86 6.31 31.25
C PRO A 412 24.04 5.75 30.09
N SER A 413 22.71 5.81 30.19
CA SER A 413 21.81 5.29 29.17
C SER A 413 22.00 6.04 27.86
N ALA A 414 22.30 5.31 26.79
CA ALA A 414 22.37 5.82 25.43
C ALA A 414 21.12 5.35 24.68
N ILE A 415 20.04 6.14 24.74
CA ILE A 415 18.81 5.87 24.00
C ILE A 415 18.98 6.44 22.59
N PRO A 416 18.61 5.70 21.53
CA PRO A 416 18.72 6.21 20.16
C PRO A 416 17.93 7.50 19.95
N ASP A 417 18.51 8.47 19.24
CA ASP A 417 17.83 9.73 18.88
C ASP A 417 16.71 9.52 17.84
N SER A 418 16.77 8.42 17.08
CA SER A 418 15.76 8.08 16.09
C SER A 418 14.59 7.34 16.75
N TYR A 419 13.38 7.85 16.56
CA TYR A 419 12.15 7.19 17.03
C TYR A 419 12.03 5.76 16.50
N GLU A 420 12.45 5.49 15.25
CA GLU A 420 12.42 4.16 14.64
C GLU A 420 13.35 3.18 15.35
N LYS A 421 14.59 3.58 15.63
CA LYS A 421 15.55 2.77 16.39
C LYS A 421 15.07 2.54 17.80
N THR A 422 14.39 3.51 18.37
CA THR A 422 13.81 3.41 19.70
C THR A 422 12.60 2.45 19.75
N LEU A 423 11.76 2.41 18.71
CA LEU A 423 10.76 1.34 18.54
C LEU A 423 11.44 -0.04 18.39
N ALA A 424 12.56 -0.13 17.67
CA ALA A 424 13.32 -1.38 17.56
C ALA A 424 13.87 -1.82 18.93
N LEU A 425 14.38 -0.90 19.74
CA LEU A 425 14.84 -1.15 21.11
C LEU A 425 13.69 -1.64 22.02
N LEU A 426 12.50 -1.03 21.91
CA LEU A 426 11.30 -1.51 22.61
C LEU A 426 10.92 -2.93 22.17
N ALA A 427 10.91 -3.20 20.86
CA ALA A 427 10.59 -4.50 20.31
C ALA A 427 11.57 -5.59 20.79
N ALA A 428 12.87 -5.30 20.82
CA ALA A 428 13.87 -6.22 21.35
C ALA A 428 13.70 -6.43 22.86
N SER A 429 13.41 -5.37 23.62
CA SER A 429 13.13 -5.46 25.05
C SER A 429 11.88 -6.32 25.34
N GLN A 430 10.85 -6.23 24.49
CA GLN A 430 9.66 -7.09 24.54
C GLN A 430 9.99 -8.54 24.17
N LYS A 431 10.75 -8.76 23.09
CA LYS A 431 11.22 -10.08 22.65
C LYS A 431 11.99 -10.82 23.75
N TYR A 432 12.88 -10.11 24.46
CA TYR A 432 13.65 -10.65 25.57
C TYR A 432 12.92 -10.56 26.92
N ASN A 433 11.66 -10.11 26.95
CA ASN A 433 10.86 -9.99 28.17
C ASN A 433 11.55 -9.18 29.29
N MET A 434 12.18 -8.06 28.91
CA MET A 434 12.91 -7.15 29.80
C MET A 434 12.01 -5.98 30.24
N THR A 435 11.11 -6.24 31.19
CA THR A 435 10.08 -5.28 31.64
C THR A 435 10.65 -3.97 32.22
N THR A 436 11.79 -4.05 32.92
CA THR A 436 12.47 -2.86 33.49
C THR A 436 13.02 -1.97 32.38
N VAL A 437 13.65 -2.55 31.36
CA VAL A 437 14.17 -1.83 30.19
C VAL A 437 13.03 -1.18 29.43
N LEU A 438 11.94 -1.90 29.18
CA LEU A 438 10.73 -1.37 28.55
C LEU A 438 10.20 -0.12 29.27
N SER A 439 10.11 -0.18 30.61
CA SER A 439 9.61 0.94 31.42
C SER A 439 10.55 2.15 31.37
N HIS A 440 11.86 1.91 31.44
CA HIS A 440 12.88 2.96 31.33
C HIS A 440 12.83 3.65 29.97
N VAL A 441 12.86 2.86 28.88
CA VAL A 441 12.86 3.38 27.51
C VAL A 441 11.57 4.18 27.23
N ARG A 442 10.39 3.68 27.66
CA ARG A 442 9.12 4.44 27.55
C ARG A 442 9.14 5.77 28.31
N SER A 443 9.76 5.81 29.49
CA SER A 443 9.87 7.05 30.27
C SER A 443 10.72 8.10 29.55
N GLU A 444 11.74 7.71 28.80
CA GLU A 444 12.58 8.65 28.05
C GLU A 444 11.92 9.05 26.72
N ILE A 445 11.23 8.11 26.03
CA ILE A 445 10.51 8.38 24.77
C ILE A 445 9.45 9.44 24.94
N GLY A 446 8.76 9.49 26.09
CA GLY A 446 7.75 10.52 26.38
C GLY A 446 8.26 11.97 26.18
N ARG A 447 9.58 12.16 26.06
CA ARG A 447 10.26 13.44 25.82
C ARG A 447 10.53 13.74 24.34
N GLN A 448 10.37 12.78 23.43
CA GLN A 448 10.69 12.88 22.00
C GLN A 448 9.46 12.50 21.15
N LEU A 449 8.71 13.49 20.65
CA LEU A 449 7.65 13.23 19.68
C LEU A 449 8.26 13.05 18.27
N PRO A 450 7.77 12.08 17.47
CA PRO A 450 8.06 11.98 16.04
C PRO A 450 7.80 13.29 15.31
N THR A 451 8.66 13.61 14.33
CA THR A 451 8.38 14.66 13.34
C THR A 451 7.29 14.19 12.37
N THR A 452 6.71 15.15 11.64
CA THR A 452 5.61 14.96 10.69
C THR A 452 5.74 13.74 9.78
N MET A 453 6.89 13.57 9.12
CA MET A 453 7.14 12.47 8.18
C MET A 453 7.40 11.13 8.87
N ALA A 454 7.84 11.16 10.14
CA ALA A 454 8.12 9.96 10.90
C ALA A 454 6.85 9.33 11.49
N SER A 455 5.73 10.06 11.64
CA SER A 455 4.51 9.56 12.30
C SER A 455 3.90 8.33 11.61
N PHE A 456 3.83 8.32 10.28
CA PHE A 456 3.29 7.16 9.53
C PHE A 456 4.25 5.96 9.57
N ARG A 457 5.55 6.20 9.44
CA ARG A 457 6.60 5.17 9.55
C ARG A 457 6.63 4.55 10.94
N ALA A 458 6.58 5.39 11.97
CA ALA A 458 6.47 5.00 13.37
C ALA A 458 5.26 4.11 13.63
N TYR A 459 4.09 4.47 13.10
CA TYR A 459 2.90 3.63 13.20
C TYR A 459 3.10 2.27 12.52
N ALA A 460 3.61 2.26 11.28
CA ALA A 460 3.84 1.03 10.53
C ALA A 460 4.82 0.07 11.26
N ILE A 461 5.92 0.61 11.78
CA ILE A 461 6.91 -0.14 12.57
C ILE A 461 6.31 -0.62 13.89
N ALA A 462 5.56 0.23 14.60
CA ALA A 462 4.93 -0.18 15.85
C ALA A 462 3.92 -1.32 15.64
N CYS A 463 3.18 -1.30 14.53
CA CYS A 463 2.27 -2.37 14.12
C CYS A 463 3.01 -3.68 13.83
N SER A 464 4.07 -3.65 13.00
CA SER A 464 4.84 -4.86 12.68
C SER A 464 5.54 -5.46 13.91
N LYS A 465 5.89 -4.62 14.89
CA LYS A 465 6.48 -5.05 16.17
C LYS A 465 5.46 -5.33 17.28
N GLN A 466 4.16 -5.16 17.02
CA GLN A 466 3.07 -5.40 17.99
C GLN A 466 3.24 -4.59 19.30
N LEU A 467 3.66 -3.33 19.18
CA LEU A 467 3.90 -2.42 20.29
C LEU A 467 2.62 -1.61 20.59
N THR A 468 1.61 -2.22 21.22
CA THR A 468 0.25 -1.64 21.40
C THR A 468 0.21 -0.18 21.88
N PRO A 469 0.92 0.25 22.95
CA PRO A 469 0.83 1.63 23.40
C PRO A 469 1.49 2.60 22.40
N GLU A 470 2.55 2.16 21.73
CA GLU A 470 3.23 2.94 20.69
C GLU A 470 2.41 3.01 19.38
N ILE A 471 1.64 1.96 19.04
CA ILE A 471 0.71 1.95 17.91
C ILE A 471 -0.33 3.06 18.09
N GLU A 472 -0.99 3.10 19.25
CA GLU A 472 -2.01 4.12 19.53
C GLU A 472 -1.41 5.53 19.54
N ALA A 473 -0.25 5.71 20.19
CA ALA A 473 0.44 7.00 20.22
C ALA A 473 0.80 7.47 18.80
N ALA A 474 1.39 6.61 17.99
CA ALA A 474 1.76 6.93 16.61
C ALA A 474 0.53 7.21 15.74
N ALA A 475 -0.54 6.42 15.86
CA ALA A 475 -1.80 6.64 15.14
C ALA A 475 -2.38 8.02 15.42
N ARG A 476 -2.36 8.48 16.68
CA ARG A 476 -2.85 9.82 17.07
C ARG A 476 -2.03 10.95 16.47
N LEU A 477 -0.73 10.76 16.30
CA LEU A 477 0.17 11.72 15.67
C LEU A 477 -0.09 11.85 14.16
N THR A 478 -0.50 10.77 13.49
CA THR A 478 -0.86 10.84 12.06
C THR A 478 -2.05 11.77 11.78
N LEU A 479 -2.92 12.00 12.78
CA LEU A 479 -4.09 12.88 12.63
C LEU A 479 -3.70 14.34 12.42
N ASP A 480 -2.50 14.75 12.87
CA ASP A 480 -1.98 16.11 12.69
C ASP A 480 -1.41 16.36 11.29
N HIS A 481 -1.49 15.38 10.39
CA HIS A 481 -0.91 15.44 9.05
C HIS A 481 -1.91 14.96 8.00
N PRO A 482 -1.82 15.47 6.76
CA PRO A 482 -2.65 14.97 5.68
C PRO A 482 -2.27 13.52 5.34
N MET A 483 -3.27 12.70 5.04
CA MET A 483 -3.10 11.29 4.67
C MET A 483 -3.27 11.14 3.16
N THR A 484 -2.32 11.67 2.39
CA THR A 484 -2.26 11.50 0.94
C THR A 484 -1.12 10.56 0.57
N PHE A 485 -1.17 9.97 -0.63
CA PHE A 485 -0.14 9.02 -1.07
C PHE A 485 1.27 9.64 -1.10
N GLU A 486 1.37 10.93 -1.39
CA GLU A 486 2.63 11.69 -1.39
C GLU A 486 3.27 11.74 -0.01
N VAL A 487 2.44 11.88 1.04
CA VAL A 487 2.92 11.99 2.43
C VAL A 487 3.23 10.63 3.03
N ILE A 488 2.44 9.61 2.67
CA ILE A 488 2.61 8.25 3.21
C ILE A 488 3.57 7.39 2.38
N ALA A 489 4.00 7.83 1.19
CA ALA A 489 4.80 7.07 0.24
C ALA A 489 5.98 6.35 0.88
N ASP A 490 6.80 7.06 1.65
CA ASP A 490 8.00 6.52 2.32
C ASP A 490 7.66 5.52 3.44
N ALA A 491 6.42 5.55 3.94
CA ALA A 491 5.93 4.64 4.97
C ALA A 491 5.23 3.41 4.38
N LEU A 492 4.64 3.50 3.17
CA LEU A 492 3.88 2.42 2.54
C LEU A 492 4.60 1.06 2.58
N PRO A 493 5.89 0.95 2.20
CA PRO A 493 6.57 -0.35 2.22
C PRO A 493 6.69 -0.99 3.61
N LEU A 494 6.51 -0.22 4.68
CA LEU A 494 6.61 -0.69 6.07
C LEU A 494 5.28 -1.19 6.63
N PHE A 495 4.15 -0.86 5.98
CA PHE A 495 2.85 -1.35 6.45
C PHE A 495 2.71 -2.84 6.13
N GLU A 496 2.27 -3.62 7.09
CA GLU A 496 2.02 -5.05 6.93
C GLU A 496 0.53 -5.36 7.16
N GLY A 497 0.00 -6.34 6.43
CA GLY A 497 -1.40 -6.79 6.58
C GLY A 497 -2.42 -5.65 6.48
N SER A 498 -3.37 -5.62 7.42
CA SER A 498 -4.44 -4.63 7.50
C SER A 498 -4.05 -3.29 8.13
N ALA A 499 -2.77 -3.08 8.48
CA ALA A 499 -2.36 -1.93 9.30
C ALA A 499 -2.73 -0.58 8.68
N LEU A 500 -2.66 -0.45 7.35
CA LEU A 500 -3.04 0.78 6.64
C LEU A 500 -4.57 0.99 6.68
N GLY A 501 -5.35 -0.06 6.42
CA GLY A 501 -6.81 -0.02 6.54
C GLY A 501 -7.28 0.27 7.97
N ASP A 502 -6.60 -0.30 8.98
CA ASP A 502 -6.85 -0.03 10.40
C ASP A 502 -6.63 1.46 10.75
N LEU A 503 -5.58 2.07 10.18
CA LEU A 503 -5.28 3.49 10.36
C LEU A 503 -6.32 4.38 9.68
N VAL A 504 -6.74 4.05 8.45
CA VAL A 504 -7.79 4.76 7.72
C VAL A 504 -9.11 4.72 8.49
N ARG A 505 -9.52 3.53 8.95
CA ARG A 505 -10.74 3.35 9.76
C ARG A 505 -10.65 4.13 11.08
N PHE A 506 -9.48 4.15 11.73
CA PHE A 506 -9.27 4.97 12.92
C PHE A 506 -9.40 6.47 12.63
N ARG A 507 -8.77 6.97 11.57
CA ARG A 507 -8.83 8.37 11.15
C ARG A 507 -10.26 8.81 10.85
N LYS A 508 -11.01 8.01 10.09
CA LYS A 508 -12.42 8.26 9.74
C LYS A 508 -13.30 8.36 10.99
N ARG A 509 -13.15 7.45 11.96
CA ARG A 509 -13.85 7.56 13.25
C ARG A 509 -13.53 8.86 14.00
N CYS A 510 -12.26 9.27 14.03
CA CYS A 510 -11.84 10.52 14.67
C CYS A 510 -12.44 11.74 13.94
N HIS A 511 -12.42 11.71 12.61
CA HIS A 511 -13.02 12.71 11.75
C HIS A 511 -14.53 12.85 12.02
N ASP A 512 -15.29 11.76 11.99
CA ASP A 512 -16.75 11.79 12.17
C ASP A 512 -17.15 12.28 13.56
N ASN A 513 -16.37 11.91 14.59
CA ASN A 513 -16.55 12.42 15.94
C ASN A 513 -16.32 13.95 16.02
N LEU A 514 -15.32 14.47 15.32
CA LEU A 514 -15.06 15.92 15.26
C LEU A 514 -16.14 16.66 14.48
N VAL A 515 -16.59 16.13 13.34
CA VAL A 515 -17.70 16.71 12.56
C VAL A 515 -18.97 16.75 13.40
N SER A 516 -19.31 15.65 14.09
CA SER A 516 -20.46 15.60 15.00
C SER A 516 -20.32 16.60 16.14
N PHE A 517 -19.14 16.72 16.75
CA PHE A 517 -18.86 17.70 17.79
C PHE A 517 -19.03 19.13 17.30
N PHE A 518 -18.43 19.51 16.16
CA PHE A 518 -18.53 20.87 15.64
C PHE A 518 -19.94 21.23 15.19
N LYS A 519 -20.71 20.29 14.62
CA LYS A 519 -22.13 20.49 14.32
C LYS A 519 -22.95 20.72 15.59
N GLY A 520 -22.81 19.84 16.58
CA GLY A 520 -23.49 20.00 17.87
C GLY A 520 -23.11 21.28 18.62
N PHE A 521 -21.86 21.73 18.41
CA PHE A 521 -21.35 23.00 18.92
C PHE A 521 -22.06 24.19 18.25
N VAL A 522 -22.16 24.22 16.91
CA VAL A 522 -22.81 25.30 16.14
C VAL A 522 -24.31 25.37 16.42
N ASP A 523 -24.98 24.21 16.50
CA ASP A 523 -26.42 24.09 16.72
C ASP A 523 -26.84 24.37 18.17
N GLY A 524 -25.87 24.44 19.09
CA GLY A 524 -26.11 24.66 20.52
C GLY A 524 -26.83 23.50 21.22
N SER A 525 -26.77 22.30 20.63
CA SER A 525 -27.29 21.06 21.24
C SER A 525 -26.38 20.56 22.36
N ASP A 526 -25.10 20.94 22.31
CA ASP A 526 -24.16 20.70 23.38
C ASP A 526 -24.35 21.70 24.54
N THR A 527 -24.29 21.24 25.79
CA THR A 527 -24.31 22.11 26.98
C THR A 527 -23.03 22.94 27.05
N LEU A 528 -22.97 23.99 26.25
CA LEU A 528 -21.91 24.97 26.25
C LEU A 528 -22.12 25.94 27.40
N SER A 529 -21.04 26.29 28.07
CA SER A 529 -21.03 27.31 29.13
C SER A 529 -21.69 28.61 28.63
N LYS A 530 -22.45 29.32 29.47
CA LYS A 530 -23.14 30.59 29.12
C LYS A 530 -22.21 31.68 28.53
N ILE A 531 -20.90 31.48 28.69
CA ILE A 531 -19.80 32.33 28.24
C ILE A 531 -19.66 32.36 26.69
N TRP A 532 -20.10 31.33 25.96
CA TRP A 532 -20.03 31.24 24.48
C TRP A 532 -21.03 32.16 23.74
N PHE A 533 -21.95 32.75 24.49
CA PHE A 533 -23.14 33.40 23.95
C PHE A 533 -23.23 34.89 24.30
N GLY A 534 -22.17 35.46 24.88
CA GLY A 534 -22.17 36.79 25.51
C GLY A 534 -21.82 37.98 24.61
N CYS A 535 -21.70 37.82 23.30
CA CYS A 535 -21.39 38.96 22.43
C CYS A 535 -22.60 39.88 22.29
N ARG A 536 -22.55 41.13 22.81
CA ARG A 536 -23.68 42.09 22.76
C ARG A 536 -24.20 42.41 21.34
N LYS A 537 -23.47 42.04 20.28
CA LYS A 537 -23.88 42.25 18.88
C LYS A 537 -24.61 41.05 18.27
N THR A 538 -24.71 39.89 18.94
CA THR A 538 -25.57 38.80 18.48
C THR A 538 -27.01 39.05 18.92
N LYS A 539 -27.93 39.06 17.95
CA LYS A 539 -29.37 39.10 18.24
C LYS A 539 -29.72 37.85 19.07
N ARG A 540 -30.59 37.97 20.07
CA ARG A 540 -31.25 36.80 20.67
C ARG A 540 -32.23 36.22 19.65
N ASP A 541 -32.46 34.91 19.67
CA ASP A 541 -33.50 34.33 18.82
C ASP A 541 -34.90 34.78 19.30
N GLN A 542 -35.94 34.43 18.55
CA GLN A 542 -37.34 34.77 18.93
C GLN A 542 -37.80 34.09 20.24
N ASN A 543 -37.00 33.16 20.79
CA ASN A 543 -37.28 32.34 21.98
C ASN A 543 -36.29 32.62 23.16
N ASP A 544 -35.56 33.74 23.12
CA ASP A 544 -34.60 34.18 24.16
C ASP A 544 -33.44 33.18 24.43
N LYS A 545 -33.12 32.30 23.47
CA LYS A 545 -31.96 31.40 23.57
C LYS A 545 -30.65 32.17 23.30
N PRO A 546 -29.57 31.89 24.06
CA PRO A 546 -28.28 32.52 23.82
C PRO A 546 -27.75 32.09 22.44
N ILE A 547 -27.40 33.04 21.56
CA ILE A 547 -26.83 32.76 20.24
C ILE A 547 -25.30 32.87 20.30
N LEU A 548 -24.60 31.85 19.81
CA LEU A 548 -23.13 31.81 19.68
C LEU A 548 -22.62 33.08 19.02
N ALA A 549 -21.54 33.65 19.54
CA ALA A 549 -20.93 34.83 18.94
C ALA A 549 -20.61 34.57 17.45
N GLY A 550 -21.02 35.48 16.55
CA GLY A 550 -20.91 35.28 15.10
C GLY A 550 -19.52 34.86 14.63
N TRP A 551 -18.47 35.54 15.12
CA TRP A 551 -17.09 35.20 14.79
C TRP A 551 -16.64 33.80 15.27
N VAL A 552 -17.22 33.29 16.37
CA VAL A 552 -16.95 31.91 16.83
C VAL A 552 -17.67 30.92 15.94
N ARG A 553 -18.91 31.23 15.57
CA ARG A 553 -19.66 30.42 14.60
C ARG A 553 -18.90 30.35 13.28
N ASP A 554 -18.45 31.49 12.75
CA ASP A 554 -17.74 31.54 11.47
C ASP A 554 -16.45 30.71 11.51
N LEU A 555 -15.65 30.83 12.58
CA LEU A 555 -14.43 30.03 12.78
C LEU A 555 -14.75 28.53 12.84
N ILE A 556 -15.73 28.12 13.63
CA ILE A 556 -16.09 26.71 13.77
C ILE A 556 -16.71 26.17 12.48
N SER A 557 -17.57 26.94 11.81
CA SER A 557 -18.15 26.59 10.51
C SER A 557 -17.07 26.41 9.44
N GLN A 558 -16.02 27.23 9.45
CA GLN A 558 -14.88 27.05 8.56
C GLN A 558 -14.19 25.68 8.78
N HIS A 559 -13.95 25.29 10.04
CA HIS A 559 -13.39 23.96 10.33
C HIS A 559 -14.36 22.83 9.99
N THR A 560 -15.67 23.01 10.22
CA THR A 560 -16.67 22.02 9.82
C THR A 560 -16.65 21.82 8.31
N ASN A 561 -16.64 22.89 7.51
CA ASN A 561 -16.60 22.80 6.06
C ASN A 561 -15.33 22.11 5.56
N ASN A 562 -14.16 22.48 6.11
CA ASN A 562 -12.89 21.86 5.74
C ASN A 562 -12.82 20.36 6.09
N LEU A 563 -13.48 19.95 7.19
CA LEU A 563 -13.60 18.54 7.56
C LEU A 563 -14.57 17.82 6.60
N GLU A 564 -15.70 18.46 6.26
CA GLU A 564 -16.69 17.85 5.36
C GLU A 564 -16.20 17.58 3.94
N GLU A 565 -15.11 18.21 3.50
CA GLU A 565 -14.49 17.93 2.19
C GLU A 565 -13.90 16.52 2.13
N THR A 566 -12.94 16.18 3.01
CA THR A 566 -12.32 14.84 3.05
C THR A 566 -11.81 14.48 4.46
N TYR A 567 -11.84 13.19 4.81
CA TYR A 567 -11.27 12.72 6.08
C TYR A 567 -9.73 12.63 6.06
N THR A 568 -9.11 12.69 4.88
CA THR A 568 -7.65 12.63 4.71
C THR A 568 -6.97 13.95 5.04
N ASN A 569 -7.70 15.08 4.99
CA ASN A 569 -7.21 16.39 5.42
C ASN A 569 -6.74 16.37 6.87
N THR A 570 -5.83 17.29 7.23
CA THR A 570 -5.30 17.40 8.59
C THR A 570 -6.43 17.66 9.59
N LEU A 571 -6.53 16.83 10.65
CA LEU A 571 -7.54 17.03 11.68
C LEU A 571 -7.12 18.19 12.61
N PRO A 572 -8.07 19.02 13.08
CA PRO A 572 -7.79 20.11 14.00
C PRO A 572 -7.00 19.66 15.23
N ASN A 573 -5.75 20.13 15.33
CA ASN A 573 -4.95 19.99 16.54
C ASN A 573 -5.43 21.02 17.57
N PRO A 574 -5.71 20.62 18.82
CA PRO A 574 -6.09 21.55 19.87
C PRO A 574 -5.12 22.74 20.06
N SER A 575 -3.81 22.55 19.81
CA SER A 575 -2.79 23.59 19.88
C SER A 575 -2.89 24.61 18.73
N SER A 576 -3.16 24.13 17.51
CA SER A 576 -3.34 24.99 16.32
C SER A 576 -4.63 25.79 16.44
N LEU A 577 -5.74 25.12 16.80
CA LEU A 577 -7.02 25.78 17.00
C LEU A 577 -6.96 26.85 18.10
N ARG A 578 -6.15 26.65 19.15
CA ARG A 578 -5.91 27.68 20.17
C ARG A 578 -5.30 28.95 19.57
N LYS A 579 -4.33 28.82 18.65
CA LYS A 579 -3.70 29.97 17.99
C LYS A 579 -4.71 30.69 17.09
N GLU A 580 -5.46 29.94 16.29
CA GLU A 580 -6.47 30.46 15.38
C GLU A 580 -7.61 31.16 16.12
N PHE A 581 -8.10 30.56 17.20
CA PHE A 581 -9.09 31.16 18.08
C PHE A 581 -8.60 32.50 18.66
N VAL A 582 -7.36 32.56 19.15
CA VAL A 582 -6.77 33.80 19.70
C VAL A 582 -6.62 34.86 18.60
N ALA A 583 -6.24 34.47 17.38
CA ALA A 583 -6.16 35.38 16.25
C ALA A 583 -7.54 35.94 15.88
N ALA A 584 -8.54 35.08 15.72
CA ALA A 584 -9.92 35.46 15.41
C ALA A 584 -10.51 36.40 16.48
N LEU A 585 -10.26 36.10 17.76
CA LEU A 585 -10.69 36.91 18.89
C LEU A 585 -10.05 38.30 18.87
N ARG A 586 -8.73 38.40 18.61
CA ARG A 586 -8.04 39.69 18.50
C ARG A 586 -8.60 40.53 17.35
N THR A 587 -8.82 39.92 16.19
CA THR A 587 -9.42 40.57 15.00
C THR A 587 -10.85 41.04 15.28
N HIS A 588 -11.64 40.25 16.01
CA HIS A 588 -12.98 40.66 16.42
C HIS A 588 -12.94 41.84 17.40
N VAL A 589 -12.08 41.79 18.42
CA VAL A 589 -11.96 42.87 19.42
C VAL A 589 -11.48 44.17 18.76
N SER A 590 -10.51 44.11 17.85
CA SER A 590 -9.99 45.30 17.15
C SER A 590 -11.01 45.93 16.20
N SER A 591 -11.74 45.11 15.43
CA SER A 591 -12.75 45.58 14.47
C SER A 591 -14.02 46.09 15.14
N THR A 592 -14.49 45.43 16.21
CA THR A 592 -15.81 45.69 16.78
C THR A 592 -15.80 46.48 18.08
N LYS A 593 -14.62 46.66 18.71
CA LYS A 593 -14.42 47.25 20.04
C LYS A 593 -15.35 46.64 21.11
N CYS A 594 -15.61 45.33 21.03
CA CYS A 594 -16.53 44.63 21.94
C CYS A 594 -15.93 44.49 23.34
N SER A 595 -16.45 45.26 24.30
CA SER A 595 -16.01 45.21 25.71
C SER A 595 -16.30 43.87 26.39
N SER A 596 -17.35 43.16 25.97
CA SER A 596 -17.75 41.86 26.53
C SER A 596 -16.76 40.76 26.13
N CYS A 597 -16.42 40.66 24.84
CA CYS A 597 -15.39 39.72 24.37
C CYS A 597 -13.99 40.10 24.89
N SER A 598 -13.70 41.39 25.04
CA SER A 598 -12.44 41.87 25.64
C SER A 598 -12.28 41.48 27.10
N MET A 599 -13.37 41.48 27.88
CA MET A 599 -13.36 41.04 29.28
C MET A 599 -13.19 39.52 29.40
N VAL A 600 -13.86 38.75 28.53
CA VAL A 600 -13.68 37.29 28.45
C VAL A 600 -12.22 36.94 28.16
N CYS A 601 -11.51 37.67 27.29
CA CYS A 601 -10.06 37.49 27.09
C CYS A 601 -9.24 37.66 28.37
N ALA A 602 -9.62 38.59 29.24
CA ALA A 602 -8.79 39.05 30.36
C ALA A 602 -9.02 38.26 31.67
N THR A 603 -10.18 37.60 31.82
CA THR A 603 -10.59 36.98 33.10
C THR A 603 -10.88 35.48 32.99
N ASP A 604 -11.61 35.05 31.95
CA ASP A 604 -12.08 33.65 31.82
C ASP A 604 -11.52 32.92 30.58
N GLY A 605 -10.76 33.61 29.74
CA GLY A 605 -10.32 33.13 28.43
C GLY A 605 -9.36 31.93 28.49
N GLU A 606 -8.61 31.77 29.57
CA GLU A 606 -7.71 30.63 29.78
C GLU A 606 -8.48 29.36 30.12
N ALA A 607 -9.32 29.39 31.15
CA ALA A 607 -10.19 28.27 31.52
C ALA A 607 -11.14 27.86 30.38
N PHE A 608 -11.58 28.84 29.58
CA PHE A 608 -12.39 28.65 28.39
C PHE A 608 -11.66 27.88 27.29
N ARG A 609 -10.40 28.26 26.98
CA ARG A 609 -9.56 27.55 26.00
C ARG A 609 -9.33 26.11 26.45
N ASP A 610 -9.07 25.92 27.75
CA ASP A 610 -8.81 24.60 28.31
C ASP A 610 -10.06 23.71 28.33
N GLN A 611 -11.26 24.30 28.43
CA GLN A 611 -12.52 23.56 28.29
C GLN A 611 -12.76 23.13 26.85
N LEU A 612 -12.63 24.04 25.87
CA LEU A 612 -12.78 23.69 24.45
C LEU A 612 -11.73 22.64 24.04
N TYR A 613 -10.47 22.85 24.42
CA TYR A 613 -9.35 21.93 24.21
C TYR A 613 -9.69 20.54 24.74
N ARG A 614 -10.09 20.41 26.01
CA ARG A 614 -10.42 19.11 26.62
C ARG A 614 -11.55 18.41 25.89
N ARG A 615 -12.53 19.16 25.40
CA ARG A 615 -13.65 18.59 24.64
C ARG A 615 -13.23 18.13 23.25
N ILE A 616 -12.38 18.88 22.57
CA ILE A 616 -11.84 18.50 21.26
C ILE A 616 -10.89 17.31 21.38
N SER A 617 -9.97 17.32 22.35
CA SER A 617 -9.15 16.14 22.68
C SER A 617 -10.07 14.97 22.99
N LYS A 618 -11.11 15.14 23.82
CA LYS A 618 -12.06 14.05 24.09
C LYS A 618 -12.84 13.58 22.86
N ALA A 619 -13.14 14.45 21.90
CA ALA A 619 -13.84 14.08 20.67
C ALA A 619 -12.91 13.35 19.69
N ARG A 620 -11.68 13.88 19.52
CA ARG A 620 -10.61 13.30 18.72
C ARG A 620 -10.12 11.96 19.30
N ASP A 621 -10.07 11.86 20.63
CA ASP A 621 -9.56 10.71 21.37
C ASP A 621 -10.66 9.84 21.97
N LYS A 622 -11.91 10.03 21.55
CA LYS A 622 -13.09 9.39 22.14
C LYS A 622 -13.00 7.87 22.16
N GLU A 623 -12.42 7.31 21.10
CA GLU A 623 -12.31 5.87 20.90
C GLU A 623 -10.85 5.42 21.02
N PRO A 624 -10.59 4.28 21.67
CA PRO A 624 -9.28 3.65 21.64
C PRO A 624 -8.97 3.18 20.22
N PHE A 625 -7.68 3.19 19.87
CA PHE A 625 -7.22 2.50 18.67
C PHE A 625 -7.47 0.99 18.83
N ARG A 626 -7.96 0.32 17.78
CA ARG A 626 -8.23 -1.12 17.77
C ARG A 626 -7.77 -1.73 16.45
N LEU A 627 -6.97 -2.78 16.53
CA LEU A 627 -6.55 -3.58 15.38
C LEU A 627 -7.67 -4.51 14.95
N ALA A 628 -7.81 -4.78 13.65
CA ALA A 628 -8.86 -5.69 13.14
C ALA A 628 -8.78 -7.11 13.76
N ALA A 629 -7.56 -7.61 14.03
CA ALA A 629 -7.32 -8.91 14.67
C ALA A 629 -7.83 -9.02 16.13
N GLU A 630 -8.07 -7.89 16.81
CA GLU A 630 -8.63 -7.89 18.17
C GLU A 630 -10.17 -7.91 18.16
N VAL A 631 -10.80 -7.45 17.07
CA VAL A 631 -12.26 -7.39 16.91
C VAL A 631 -12.85 -8.76 16.58
N SER A 632 -12.11 -9.64 15.90
CA SER A 632 -12.54 -11.02 15.63
C SER A 632 -12.50 -11.95 16.86
N ASN A 633 -11.85 -11.52 17.95
CA ASN A 633 -11.74 -12.29 19.20
C ASN A 633 -12.72 -11.84 20.29
N THR A 634 -13.60 -10.88 20.03
CA THR A 634 -14.72 -10.59 20.95
C THR A 634 -15.88 -11.55 20.65
N PRO A 635 -16.32 -12.40 21.59
CA PRO A 635 -17.50 -13.20 21.38
C PRO A 635 -18.71 -12.27 21.26
N GLU A 636 -19.40 -12.33 20.12
CA GLU A 636 -20.78 -11.85 20.00
C GLU A 636 -21.63 -12.59 21.05
N GLY A 637 -21.92 -11.93 22.16
CA GLY A 637 -22.69 -12.50 23.25
C GLY A 637 -23.31 -11.42 24.13
N ASP A 638 -24.64 -11.49 24.26
CA ASP A 638 -25.50 -10.75 25.19
C ASP A 638 -25.83 -9.28 24.90
N LEU A 639 -26.67 -9.08 23.89
CA LEU A 639 -27.81 -8.15 24.02
C LEU A 639 -29.11 -8.86 23.60
N GLY A 640 -29.64 -9.66 24.53
CA GLY A 640 -30.89 -10.37 24.37
C GLY A 640 -31.53 -10.76 25.70
N ASN A 641 -31.88 -9.78 26.55
CA ASN A 641 -33.02 -9.90 27.48
C ASN A 641 -33.26 -8.59 28.26
N SER A 642 -34.20 -7.79 27.77
CA SER A 642 -34.92 -6.82 28.59
C SER A 642 -36.30 -7.39 28.92
N ASN A 643 -36.41 -8.01 30.10
CA ASN A 643 -37.68 -8.18 30.80
C ASN A 643 -37.59 -7.35 32.08
N VAL A 644 -38.43 -6.31 32.14
CA VAL A 644 -39.14 -5.67 33.28
C VAL A 644 -39.37 -4.19 32.95
#